data_AF-A0A6P0VZG2-F1
#
_entry.id   AF-A0A6P0VZG2-F1
#
_cell.length_a   1.000
_cell.length_b   1.000
_cell.length_c   1.000
_cell.angle_alpha   90.00
_cell.angle_beta   90.00
_cell.angle_gamma   90.00
#
_symmetry.space_group_name_H-M   'P 1'
#
loop_
_entity.id
_entity.type
_entity.pdbx_description
1 polymer ?
#
loop_
_entity_poly.entity_id
_entity_poly.type
_entity_poly.pdbx_seq_one_letter_code
_entity_poly.pdbx_strand_id
1 'polypeptide(L)'
;YHQQSLAIAREIKDRNGEAQSLNNLGIAYRNLGEYTQAIDYHQQSLAIAREISDRKREGQSLGNLGNAYFFLGEYTQAIDYHQQSLAIKREIKDRNGEGASLSSLGIAYDALGEYTQAIEYHQQSLAIAREINDRDGEGNSLGNLGIAYRNLGEYAQAIEYQQQSLVIAREIGDKNGEGTVLNNLGLALLKSGNLTQAEKILRDGINIWESLRERLGENDTWKVSIFERQASTYRLLQEVLIAQNQPLPALEIAERGRARAFVELLARRIVTTSDSANSSIAPPSIEQLQQIAKQQNATLVEYSIIYDDFKIKGKQEFHESELYIWVIKPTGEVTFRRSNLKPLWQQNNSSLAELVTISRQAIGVRSRSSIRVELAPGVSQTERLQQLHQLLIEPITQYLPTNPDERVIFLPQGALFLVPFPALQDAFGNYLIERHTILTAPAIQVLQLTHKLRSQGARGDVLIVGNPTMPRITTIAGQAPQQLSNLPGAEKEAIAIAKLLKTQPITGKQATKSAILPKLPDARIIHLATHGLLDDFKGLGVPGAIALAPDGTGKLNDGLLTASEIFDLDLKAELVVLSACDTGRGKITGDGVIGLSRSLITAGVPSIIVSLWSVPDAPTANLMTEFYRNLEQTGNKAQALRQAMLTTMATHPNPKDWAAFTLIGEAQ
;
A
#
# COMPACT_ATOMS: atom_id res chain seq x y z
N TYR A 1 -10.02 27.49 5.48
CA TYR A 1 -10.79 28.34 4.55
C TYR A 1 -12.30 28.23 4.74
N HIS A 2 -12.97 27.10 4.45
CA HIS A 2 -14.44 27.03 4.56
C HIS A 2 -14.99 27.28 5.99
N GLN A 3 -14.26 26.89 7.04
CA GLN A 3 -14.62 27.23 8.42
C GLN A 3 -14.57 28.75 8.70
N GLN A 4 -13.58 29.45 8.14
CA GLN A 4 -13.49 30.92 8.25
C GLN A 4 -14.60 31.60 7.44
N SER A 5 -14.88 31.10 6.23
CA SER A 5 -16.02 31.54 5.41
C SER A 5 -17.34 31.41 6.18
N LEU A 6 -17.54 30.29 6.86
CA LEU A 6 -18.72 30.06 7.70
C LEU A 6 -18.82 31.05 8.85
N ALA A 7 -17.71 31.30 9.56
CA ALA A 7 -17.68 32.26 10.66
C ALA A 7 -18.03 33.68 10.19
N ILE A 8 -17.44 34.12 9.09
CA ILE A 8 -17.72 35.44 8.49
C ILE A 8 -19.18 35.54 8.05
N ALA A 9 -19.70 34.53 7.34
CA ALA A 9 -21.10 34.52 6.90
C ALA A 9 -22.09 34.62 8.07
N ARG A 10 -21.80 33.94 9.19
CA ARG A 10 -22.59 34.05 10.43
C ARG A 10 -22.49 35.43 11.05
N GLU A 11 -21.29 36.03 11.09
CA GLU A 11 -21.04 37.36 11.64
C GLU A 11 -21.82 38.44 10.88
N ILE A 12 -21.79 38.39 9.55
CA ILE A 12 -22.52 39.34 8.68
C ILE A 12 -23.99 38.94 8.47
N LYS A 13 -24.45 37.84 9.08
CA LYS A 13 -25.80 37.27 8.96
C LYS A 13 -26.23 36.95 7.53
N ASP A 14 -25.27 36.60 6.67
CA ASP A 14 -25.52 36.12 5.32
C ASP A 14 -25.92 34.63 5.36
N ARG A 15 -27.22 34.36 5.46
CA ARG A 15 -27.77 32.99 5.47
C ARG A 15 -27.43 32.23 4.18
N ASN A 16 -27.32 32.93 3.05
CA ASN A 16 -26.94 32.32 1.79
C ASN A 16 -25.48 31.86 1.81
N GLY A 17 -24.56 32.73 2.21
CA GLY A 17 -23.15 32.41 2.38
C GLY A 17 -22.91 31.35 3.47
N GLU A 18 -23.73 31.34 4.52
CA GLU A 18 -23.67 30.34 5.59
C GLU A 18 -24.00 28.95 5.05
N ALA A 19 -25.14 28.79 4.38
CA ALA A 19 -25.57 27.52 3.82
C ALA A 19 -24.57 26.97 2.78
N GLN A 20 -23.99 27.85 1.95
CA GLN A 20 -22.95 27.47 0.99
C GLN A 20 -21.66 27.02 1.68
N SER A 21 -21.22 27.74 2.72
CA SER A 21 -20.01 27.39 3.48
C SER A 21 -20.18 26.05 4.19
N LEU A 22 -21.36 25.79 4.79
CA LEU A 22 -21.70 24.51 5.39
C LEU A 22 -21.69 23.37 4.36
N ASN A 23 -22.30 23.57 3.19
CA ASN A 23 -22.30 22.54 2.15
C ASN A 23 -20.87 22.21 1.68
N ASN A 24 -20.00 23.21 1.53
CA ASN A 24 -18.60 23.01 1.15
C ASN A 24 -17.79 22.31 2.24
N LEU A 25 -18.07 22.60 3.52
CA LEU A 25 -17.49 21.83 4.63
C LEU A 25 -17.92 20.37 4.58
N GLY A 26 -19.20 20.11 4.33
CA GLY A 26 -19.70 18.74 4.17
C GLY A 26 -18.99 17.98 3.05
N ILE A 27 -18.80 18.61 1.88
CA ILE A 27 -18.02 18.02 0.78
C ILE A 27 -16.57 17.74 1.20
N ALA A 28 -15.93 18.68 1.91
CA ALA A 28 -14.55 18.52 2.37
C ALA A 28 -14.41 17.34 3.35
N TYR A 29 -15.27 17.25 4.36
CA TYR A 29 -15.25 16.14 5.32
C TYR A 29 -15.59 14.80 4.67
N ARG A 30 -16.52 14.77 3.71
CA ARG A 30 -16.79 13.56 2.91
C ARG A 30 -15.54 13.10 2.16
N ASN A 31 -14.80 14.02 1.54
CA ASN A 31 -13.56 13.69 0.83
C ASN A 31 -12.42 13.26 1.77
N LEU A 32 -12.47 13.63 3.05
CA LEU A 32 -11.58 13.14 4.10
C LEU A 32 -12.02 11.76 4.66
N GLY A 33 -13.18 11.24 4.27
CA GLY A 33 -13.76 10.01 4.81
C GLY A 33 -14.53 10.20 6.11
N GLU A 34 -14.70 11.43 6.58
CA GLU A 34 -15.42 11.77 7.82
C GLU A 34 -16.92 11.96 7.52
N TYR A 35 -17.58 10.87 7.13
CA TYR A 35 -18.96 10.91 6.61
C TYR A 35 -19.98 11.41 7.63
N THR A 36 -19.84 11.08 8.93
CA THR A 36 -20.74 11.59 9.98
C THR A 36 -20.69 13.10 10.13
N GLN A 37 -19.49 13.69 10.05
CA GLN A 37 -19.35 15.15 10.07
C GLN A 37 -19.89 15.77 8.78
N ALA A 38 -19.67 15.13 7.64
CA ALA A 38 -20.25 15.57 6.38
C ALA A 38 -21.78 15.64 6.45
N ILE A 39 -22.42 14.61 7.04
CA ILE A 39 -23.88 14.56 7.25
C ILE A 39 -24.35 15.74 8.09
N ASP A 40 -23.71 16.02 9.22
CA ASP A 40 -24.08 17.15 10.10
C ASP A 40 -24.03 18.49 9.35
N TYR A 41 -22.94 18.77 8.63
CA TYR A 41 -22.82 20.00 7.85
C TYR A 41 -23.84 20.09 6.71
N HIS A 42 -24.13 18.99 6.01
CA HIS A 42 -25.15 18.98 4.96
C HIS A 42 -26.56 19.13 5.53
N GLN A 43 -26.86 18.58 6.71
CA GLN A 43 -28.13 18.79 7.41
C GLN A 43 -28.33 20.25 7.83
N GLN A 44 -27.28 20.89 8.38
CA GLN A 44 -27.33 22.31 8.68
C GLN A 44 -27.57 23.14 7.41
N SER A 45 -26.82 22.87 6.33
CA SER A 45 -27.02 23.54 5.04
C SER A 45 -28.45 23.37 4.51
N LEU A 46 -29.00 22.15 4.62
CA LEU A 46 -30.37 21.82 4.21
C LEU A 46 -31.41 22.63 5.01
N ALA A 47 -31.23 22.73 6.33
CA ALA A 47 -32.13 23.49 7.19
C ALA A 47 -32.19 24.98 6.79
N ILE A 48 -31.03 25.58 6.51
CA ILE A 48 -30.97 26.98 6.06
C ILE A 48 -31.59 27.12 4.66
N ALA A 49 -31.30 26.21 3.73
CA ALA A 49 -31.87 26.25 2.39
C ALA A 49 -33.41 26.24 2.43
N ARG A 50 -34.01 25.43 3.31
CA ARG A 50 -35.45 25.40 3.55
C ARG A 50 -35.96 26.70 4.18
N GLU A 51 -35.27 27.22 5.20
CA GLU A 51 -35.62 28.48 5.87
C GLU A 51 -35.71 29.64 4.89
N ILE A 52 -34.75 29.75 3.97
CA ILE A 52 -34.69 30.84 2.98
C ILE A 52 -35.41 30.48 1.66
N SER A 53 -36.05 29.31 1.60
CA SER A 53 -36.74 28.79 0.39
C SER A 53 -35.85 28.70 -0.86
N ASP A 54 -34.54 28.46 -0.69
CA ASP A 54 -33.61 28.18 -1.80
C ASP A 54 -33.75 26.71 -2.24
N ARG A 55 -34.71 26.48 -3.13
CA ARG A 55 -35.05 25.14 -3.62
C ARG A 55 -33.89 24.48 -4.37
N LYS A 56 -33.07 25.26 -5.09
CA LYS A 56 -31.90 24.73 -5.81
C LYS A 56 -30.88 24.15 -4.82
N ARG A 57 -30.55 24.90 -3.76
CA ARG A 57 -29.62 24.46 -2.72
C ARG A 57 -30.19 23.34 -1.86
N GLU A 58 -31.50 23.36 -1.60
CA GLU A 58 -32.17 22.25 -0.92
C GLU A 58 -31.92 20.92 -1.66
N GLY A 59 -32.16 20.91 -2.98
CA GLY A 59 -31.88 19.73 -3.82
C GLY A 59 -30.41 19.32 -3.82
N GLN A 60 -29.47 20.28 -3.79
CA GLN A 60 -28.03 20.00 -3.70
C GLN A 60 -27.64 19.38 -2.34
N SER A 61 -28.12 19.94 -1.24
CA SER A 61 -27.84 19.43 0.11
C SER A 61 -28.44 18.03 0.31
N LEU A 62 -29.64 17.77 -0.20
CA LEU A 62 -30.23 16.42 -0.19
C LEU A 62 -29.40 15.44 -1.01
N GLY A 63 -28.97 15.81 -2.22
CA GLY A 63 -28.10 14.95 -3.04
C GLY A 63 -26.76 14.65 -2.36
N ASN A 64 -26.19 15.64 -1.67
CA ASN A 64 -24.96 15.46 -0.90
C ASN A 64 -25.14 14.62 0.37
N LEU A 65 -26.29 14.72 1.05
CA LEU A 65 -26.66 13.80 2.12
C LEU A 65 -26.77 12.38 1.59
N GLY A 66 -27.45 12.18 0.45
CA GLY A 66 -27.54 10.88 -0.19
C GLY A 66 -26.16 10.26 -0.45
N ASN A 67 -25.24 11.05 -1.02
CA ASN A 67 -23.86 10.63 -1.23
C ASN A 67 -23.13 10.30 0.10
N ALA A 68 -23.32 11.11 1.14
CA ALA A 68 -22.67 10.87 2.43
C ALA A 68 -23.17 9.59 3.12
N TYR A 69 -24.49 9.32 3.08
CA TYR A 69 -25.07 8.07 3.55
C TYR A 69 -24.63 6.87 2.69
N PHE A 70 -24.52 7.05 1.37
CA PHE A 70 -24.00 6.01 0.48
C PHE A 70 -22.59 5.57 0.88
N PHE A 71 -21.68 6.53 1.12
CA PHE A 71 -20.32 6.21 1.55
C PHE A 71 -20.24 5.65 2.99
N LEU A 72 -21.26 5.90 3.81
CA LEU A 72 -21.40 5.27 5.13
C LEU A 72 -21.88 3.80 5.04
N GLY A 73 -22.36 3.36 3.87
CA GLY A 73 -22.96 2.04 3.67
C GLY A 73 -24.47 1.99 3.95
N GLU A 74 -25.09 3.13 4.28
CA GLU A 74 -26.51 3.25 4.59
C GLU A 74 -27.32 3.52 3.31
N TYR A 75 -27.31 2.54 2.40
CA TYR A 75 -27.85 2.70 1.05
C TYR A 75 -29.36 3.04 1.00
N THR A 76 -30.15 2.53 1.94
CA THR A 76 -31.59 2.88 2.01
C THR A 76 -31.81 4.36 2.34
N GLN A 77 -31.02 4.92 3.26
CA GLN A 77 -31.07 6.35 3.57
C GLN A 77 -30.55 7.18 2.40
N ALA A 78 -29.50 6.70 1.72
CA ALA A 78 -29.00 7.34 0.50
C ALA A 78 -30.08 7.46 -0.57
N ILE A 79 -30.85 6.39 -0.80
CA ILE A 79 -31.96 6.36 -1.76
C ILE A 79 -33.04 7.38 -1.40
N ASP A 80 -33.48 7.45 -0.15
CA ASP A 80 -34.49 8.42 0.30
C ASP A 80 -34.06 9.86 0.00
N TYR A 81 -32.83 10.22 0.37
CA TYR A 81 -32.30 11.56 0.10
C TYR A 81 -32.10 11.84 -1.40
N HIS A 82 -31.66 10.86 -2.18
CA HIS A 82 -31.55 11.01 -3.63
C HIS A 82 -32.92 11.12 -4.33
N GLN A 83 -33.96 10.43 -3.84
CA GLN A 83 -35.33 10.58 -4.33
C GLN A 83 -35.90 11.96 -4.02
N GLN A 84 -35.67 12.48 -2.81
CA GLN A 84 -36.07 13.85 -2.46
C GLN A 84 -35.33 14.88 -3.34
N SER A 85 -34.01 14.70 -3.56
CA SER A 85 -33.23 15.53 -4.47
C SER A 85 -33.80 15.47 -5.89
N LEU A 86 -34.08 14.27 -6.42
CA LEU A 86 -34.66 14.07 -7.75
C LEU A 86 -36.00 14.80 -7.92
N ALA A 87 -36.89 14.72 -6.92
CA ALA A 87 -38.17 15.42 -6.94
C ALA A 87 -37.97 16.93 -7.08
N ILE A 88 -37.02 17.50 -6.33
CA ILE A 88 -36.65 18.92 -6.43
C ILE A 88 -36.08 19.27 -7.80
N LYS A 89 -35.17 18.45 -8.33
CA LYS A 89 -34.55 18.70 -9.64
C LYS A 89 -35.60 18.74 -10.76
N ARG A 90 -36.59 17.85 -10.70
CA ARG A 90 -37.76 17.87 -11.58
C ARG A 90 -38.62 19.12 -11.39
N GLU A 91 -38.91 19.48 -10.15
CA GLU A 91 -39.71 20.68 -9.81
C GLU A 91 -39.11 21.96 -10.40
N ILE A 92 -37.80 22.14 -10.25
CA ILE A 92 -37.08 23.33 -10.76
C ILE A 92 -36.64 23.19 -12.23
N LYS A 93 -36.98 22.07 -12.88
CA LYS A 93 -36.60 21.73 -14.27
C LYS A 93 -35.08 21.73 -14.51
N ASP A 94 -34.31 21.38 -13.50
CA ASP A 94 -32.86 21.18 -13.60
C ASP A 94 -32.58 19.80 -14.20
N ARG A 95 -32.60 19.72 -15.53
CA ARG A 95 -32.50 18.46 -16.28
C ARG A 95 -31.14 17.76 -16.07
N ASN A 96 -30.06 18.52 -15.97
CA ASN A 96 -28.74 17.98 -15.64
C ASN A 96 -28.74 17.38 -14.21
N GLY A 97 -29.25 18.13 -13.23
CA GLY A 97 -29.40 17.64 -11.86
C GLY A 97 -30.30 16.40 -11.75
N GLU A 98 -31.37 16.33 -12.55
CA GLU A 98 -32.24 15.15 -12.62
C GLU A 98 -31.46 13.91 -13.10
N GLY A 99 -30.71 14.04 -14.18
CA GLY A 99 -29.85 12.96 -14.70
C GLY A 99 -28.83 12.48 -13.66
N ALA A 100 -28.20 13.41 -12.94
CA ALA A 100 -27.26 13.10 -11.86
C ALA A 100 -27.93 12.36 -10.69
N SER A 101 -29.10 12.83 -10.22
CA SER A 101 -29.85 12.17 -9.15
C SER A 101 -30.31 10.76 -9.54
N LEU A 102 -30.74 10.55 -10.79
CA LEU A 102 -31.07 9.22 -11.31
C LEU A 102 -29.86 8.30 -11.35
N SER A 103 -28.70 8.80 -11.79
CA SER A 103 -27.47 8.01 -11.77
C SER A 103 -27.06 7.62 -10.34
N SER A 104 -27.17 8.54 -9.38
CA SER A 104 -26.91 8.25 -7.96
C SER A 104 -27.88 7.21 -7.39
N LEU A 105 -29.16 7.26 -7.76
CA LEU A 105 -30.13 6.22 -7.39
C LEU A 105 -29.73 4.86 -7.97
N GLY A 106 -29.36 4.81 -9.26
CA GLY A 106 -28.92 3.57 -9.89
C GLY A 106 -27.72 2.95 -9.17
N ILE A 107 -26.71 3.76 -8.82
CA ILE A 107 -25.54 3.31 -8.05
C ILE A 107 -25.96 2.77 -6.67
N ALA A 108 -26.89 3.45 -5.97
CA ALA A 108 -27.34 3.03 -4.65
C ALA A 108 -28.16 1.72 -4.69
N TYR A 109 -29.00 1.52 -5.72
CA TYR A 109 -29.70 0.26 -5.94
C TYR A 109 -28.76 -0.88 -6.35
N ASP A 110 -27.74 -0.62 -7.18
CA ASP A 110 -26.72 -1.62 -7.53
C ASP A 110 -25.97 -2.09 -6.27
N ALA A 111 -25.58 -1.15 -5.38
CA ALA A 111 -24.94 -1.47 -4.10
C ALA A 111 -25.83 -2.26 -3.13
N LEU A 112 -27.16 -2.14 -3.24
CA LEU A 112 -28.11 -2.98 -2.51
C LEU A 112 -28.29 -4.38 -3.12
N GLY A 113 -27.79 -4.62 -4.32
CA GLY A 113 -28.02 -5.86 -5.09
C GLY A 113 -29.31 -5.84 -5.92
N GLU A 114 -30.02 -4.71 -5.97
CA GLU A 114 -31.27 -4.50 -6.70
C GLU A 114 -30.98 -4.06 -8.15
N TYR A 115 -30.33 -4.94 -8.91
CA TYR A 115 -29.76 -4.60 -10.22
C TYR A 115 -30.80 -4.18 -11.27
N THR A 116 -32.02 -4.74 -11.21
CA THR A 116 -33.08 -4.40 -12.15
C THR A 116 -33.50 -2.93 -11.99
N GLN A 117 -33.70 -2.48 -10.75
CA GLN A 117 -34.01 -1.09 -10.44
C GLN A 117 -32.82 -0.18 -10.79
N ALA A 118 -31.58 -0.63 -10.55
CA ALA A 118 -30.40 0.11 -10.98
C ALA A 118 -30.38 0.36 -12.49
N ILE A 119 -30.67 -0.67 -13.29
CA ILE A 119 -30.78 -0.59 -14.74
C ILE A 119 -31.85 0.42 -15.16
N GLU A 120 -33.05 0.39 -14.56
CA GLU A 120 -34.12 1.34 -14.87
C GLU A 120 -33.70 2.80 -14.63
N TYR A 121 -33.04 3.08 -13.51
CA TYR A 121 -32.55 4.42 -13.19
C TYR A 121 -31.41 4.87 -14.11
N HIS A 122 -30.48 3.97 -14.45
CA HIS A 122 -29.39 4.28 -15.38
C HIS A 122 -29.91 4.49 -16.82
N GLN A 123 -30.94 3.77 -17.25
CA GLN A 123 -31.61 4.02 -18.54
C GLN A 123 -32.27 5.40 -18.59
N GLN A 124 -32.95 5.81 -17.51
CA GLN A 124 -33.51 7.16 -17.43
C GLN A 124 -32.41 8.24 -17.45
N SER A 125 -31.31 8.03 -16.71
CA SER A 125 -30.15 8.93 -16.71
C SER A 125 -29.53 9.04 -18.11
N LEU A 126 -29.36 7.92 -18.82
CA LEU A 126 -28.87 7.87 -20.19
C LEU A 126 -29.78 8.65 -21.16
N ALA A 127 -31.10 8.50 -21.04
CA ALA A 127 -32.05 9.22 -21.88
C ALA A 127 -31.93 10.74 -21.68
N ILE A 128 -31.77 11.19 -20.42
CA ILE A 128 -31.55 12.59 -20.10
C ILE A 128 -30.22 13.10 -20.66
N ALA A 129 -29.13 12.35 -20.46
CA ALA A 129 -27.81 12.74 -20.96
C ALA A 129 -27.83 12.96 -22.49
N ARG A 130 -28.48 12.06 -23.22
CA ARG A 130 -28.70 12.20 -24.67
C ARG A 130 -29.58 13.41 -25.02
N GLU A 131 -30.66 13.62 -24.29
CA GLU A 131 -31.58 14.76 -24.49
C GLU A 131 -30.84 16.11 -24.37
N ILE A 132 -29.97 16.25 -23.38
CA ILE A 132 -29.21 17.50 -23.14
C ILE A 132 -27.86 17.54 -23.86
N ASN A 133 -27.53 16.52 -24.67
CA ASN A 133 -26.24 16.34 -25.34
C ASN A 133 -25.03 16.34 -24.38
N ASP A 134 -25.21 15.82 -23.16
CA ASP A 134 -24.14 15.59 -22.20
C ASP A 134 -23.43 14.27 -22.51
N ARG A 135 -22.35 14.38 -23.27
CA ARG A 135 -21.61 13.21 -23.75
C ARG A 135 -20.88 12.49 -22.62
N ASP A 136 -20.38 13.23 -21.62
CA ASP A 136 -19.75 12.66 -20.42
C ASP A 136 -20.79 11.87 -19.60
N GLY A 137 -21.96 12.47 -19.37
CA GLY A 137 -23.09 11.82 -18.69
C GLY A 137 -23.59 10.57 -19.43
N GLU A 138 -23.60 10.57 -20.77
CA GLU A 138 -23.95 9.42 -21.58
C GLU A 138 -22.94 8.29 -21.41
N GLY A 139 -21.64 8.57 -21.51
CA GLY A 139 -20.58 7.60 -21.30
C GLY A 139 -20.64 6.95 -19.91
N ASN A 140 -20.85 7.76 -18.87
CA ASN A 140 -21.01 7.29 -17.50
C ASN A 140 -22.24 6.40 -17.31
N SER A 141 -23.39 6.79 -17.87
CA SER A 141 -24.63 6.02 -17.77
C SER A 141 -24.53 4.67 -18.48
N LEU A 142 -23.90 4.63 -19.66
CA LEU A 142 -23.60 3.39 -20.39
C LEU A 142 -22.65 2.50 -19.59
N GLY A 143 -21.59 3.07 -19.01
CA GLY A 143 -20.64 2.33 -18.18
C GLY A 143 -21.31 1.69 -16.95
N ASN A 144 -22.21 2.43 -16.30
CA ASN A 144 -22.97 1.93 -15.15
C ASN A 144 -23.99 0.85 -15.54
N LEU A 145 -24.66 0.97 -16.69
CA LEU A 145 -25.48 -0.11 -17.24
C LEU A 145 -24.64 -1.37 -17.47
N GLY A 146 -23.45 -1.22 -18.03
CA GLY A 146 -22.53 -2.34 -18.23
C GLY A 146 -22.16 -3.06 -16.93
N ILE A 147 -21.95 -2.31 -15.84
CA ILE A 147 -21.70 -2.87 -14.50
C ILE A 147 -22.94 -3.60 -13.97
N ALA A 148 -24.12 -2.97 -14.02
CA ALA A 148 -25.35 -3.55 -13.49
C ALA A 148 -25.75 -4.85 -14.21
N TYR A 149 -25.65 -4.89 -15.55
CA TYR A 149 -25.87 -6.13 -16.32
C TYR A 149 -24.85 -7.21 -15.98
N ARG A 150 -23.58 -6.86 -15.76
CA ARG A 150 -22.55 -7.82 -15.32
C ARG A 150 -22.90 -8.42 -13.96
N ASN A 151 -23.33 -7.60 -13.01
CA ASN A 151 -23.71 -8.04 -11.65
C ASN A 151 -24.97 -8.92 -11.66
N LEU A 152 -25.87 -8.70 -12.64
CA LEU A 152 -27.02 -9.56 -12.93
C LEU A 152 -26.62 -10.90 -13.57
N GLY A 153 -25.42 -11.01 -14.15
CA GLY A 153 -24.92 -12.20 -14.87
C GLY A 153 -25.15 -12.15 -16.38
N GLU A 154 -25.71 -11.05 -16.88
CA GLU A 154 -26.04 -10.80 -18.29
C GLU A 154 -24.83 -10.22 -19.03
N TYR A 155 -23.80 -11.04 -19.21
CA TYR A 155 -22.50 -10.58 -19.68
C TYR A 155 -22.50 -10.04 -21.12
N ALA A 156 -23.40 -10.51 -21.99
CA ALA A 156 -23.48 -10.03 -23.37
C ALA A 156 -23.91 -8.55 -23.42
N GLN A 157 -24.98 -8.19 -22.70
CA GLN A 157 -25.44 -6.82 -22.55
C GLN A 157 -24.38 -5.96 -21.86
N ALA A 158 -23.72 -6.50 -20.83
CA ALA A 158 -22.63 -5.81 -20.15
C ALA A 158 -21.50 -5.39 -21.11
N ILE A 159 -21.07 -6.32 -21.96
CA ILE A 159 -20.04 -6.08 -22.99
C ILE A 159 -20.50 -5.01 -23.97
N GLU A 160 -21.74 -5.08 -24.46
CA GLU A 160 -22.28 -4.10 -25.41
C GLU A 160 -22.27 -2.68 -24.83
N TYR A 161 -22.81 -2.50 -23.63
CA TYR A 161 -22.85 -1.19 -22.97
C TYR A 161 -21.45 -0.66 -22.66
N GLN A 162 -20.50 -1.51 -22.24
CA GLN A 162 -19.12 -1.07 -22.04
C GLN A 162 -18.42 -0.70 -23.35
N GLN A 163 -18.70 -1.39 -24.46
CA GLN A 163 -18.17 -1.00 -25.76
C GLN A 163 -18.69 0.38 -26.20
N GLN A 164 -19.98 0.66 -25.98
CA GLN A 164 -20.55 1.98 -26.26
C GLN A 164 -19.89 3.06 -25.37
N SER A 165 -19.75 2.80 -24.06
CA SER A 165 -19.05 3.70 -23.13
C SER A 165 -17.59 3.96 -23.54
N LEU A 166 -16.89 2.93 -24.04
CA LEU A 166 -15.50 3.04 -24.49
C LEU A 166 -15.37 3.97 -25.71
N VAL A 167 -16.31 3.89 -26.65
CA VAL A 167 -16.35 4.80 -27.81
C VAL A 167 -16.49 6.24 -27.33
N ILE A 168 -17.41 6.51 -26.39
CA ILE A 168 -17.59 7.85 -25.81
C ILE A 168 -16.32 8.35 -25.12
N ALA A 169 -15.72 7.54 -24.24
CA ALA A 169 -14.51 7.92 -23.53
C ALA A 169 -13.36 8.32 -24.48
N ARG A 170 -13.25 7.62 -25.62
CA ARG A 170 -12.29 7.96 -26.69
C ARG A 170 -12.68 9.24 -27.44
N GLU A 171 -13.95 9.42 -27.77
CA GLU A 171 -14.47 10.61 -28.46
C GLU A 171 -14.18 11.90 -27.67
N ILE A 172 -14.41 11.89 -26.35
CA ILE A 172 -14.19 13.05 -25.47
C ILE A 172 -12.74 13.20 -25.00
N GLY A 173 -11.87 12.21 -25.28
CA GLY A 173 -10.48 12.20 -24.84
C GLY A 173 -10.27 11.91 -23.35
N ASP A 174 -11.26 11.33 -22.66
CA ASP A 174 -11.15 10.93 -21.25
C ASP A 174 -10.35 9.64 -21.12
N LYS A 175 -9.03 9.80 -20.96
CA LYS A 175 -8.12 8.67 -20.77
C LYS A 175 -8.34 7.91 -19.45
N ASN A 176 -8.85 8.57 -18.41
CA ASN A 176 -9.09 7.91 -17.12
C ASN A 176 -10.34 7.04 -17.22
N GLY A 177 -11.41 7.57 -17.83
CA GLY A 177 -12.60 6.82 -18.20
C GLY A 177 -12.27 5.66 -19.14
N GLU A 178 -11.43 5.89 -20.17
CA GLU A 178 -11.01 4.85 -21.11
C GLU A 178 -10.35 3.66 -20.38
N GLY A 179 -9.38 3.91 -19.48
CA GLY A 179 -8.75 2.85 -18.70
C GLY A 179 -9.74 2.09 -17.80
N THR A 180 -10.69 2.82 -17.19
CA THR A 180 -11.72 2.25 -16.31
C THR A 180 -12.70 1.36 -17.09
N VAL A 181 -13.15 1.82 -18.26
CA VAL A 181 -14.05 1.06 -19.13
C VAL A 181 -13.37 -0.17 -19.70
N LEU A 182 -12.10 -0.06 -20.13
CA LEU A 182 -11.32 -1.22 -20.60
C LEU A 182 -11.17 -2.27 -19.49
N ASN A 183 -10.93 -1.85 -18.24
CA ASN A 183 -10.90 -2.75 -17.09
C ASN A 183 -12.24 -3.48 -16.90
N ASN A 184 -13.35 -2.74 -16.90
CA ASN A 184 -14.70 -3.32 -16.72
C ASN A 184 -15.11 -4.25 -17.86
N LEU A 185 -14.77 -3.88 -19.11
CA LEU A 185 -14.99 -4.71 -20.28
C LEU A 185 -14.15 -5.99 -20.22
N GLY A 186 -12.88 -5.88 -19.83
CA GLY A 186 -12.00 -7.03 -19.59
C GLY A 186 -12.56 -8.00 -18.56
N LEU A 187 -13.09 -7.48 -17.44
CA LEU A 187 -13.76 -8.30 -16.43
C LEU A 187 -15.03 -8.97 -16.96
N ALA A 188 -15.88 -8.26 -17.71
CA ALA A 188 -17.08 -8.86 -18.32
C ALA A 188 -16.73 -9.96 -19.34
N LEU A 189 -15.66 -9.78 -20.12
CA LEU A 189 -15.13 -10.77 -21.05
C LEU A 189 -14.54 -12.00 -20.33
N LEU A 190 -13.81 -11.79 -19.23
CA LEU A 190 -13.33 -12.87 -18.37
C LEU A 190 -14.52 -13.70 -17.83
N LYS A 191 -15.54 -13.04 -17.27
CA LYS A 191 -16.71 -13.72 -16.68
C LYS A 191 -17.58 -14.44 -17.71
N SER A 192 -17.61 -13.97 -18.97
CA SER A 192 -18.25 -14.68 -20.08
C SER A 192 -17.39 -15.80 -20.70
N GLY A 193 -16.15 -15.99 -20.25
CA GLY A 193 -15.23 -17.00 -20.76
C GLY A 193 -14.50 -16.61 -22.05
N ASN A 194 -14.65 -15.37 -22.53
CA ASN A 194 -13.97 -14.87 -23.72
C ASN A 194 -12.55 -14.36 -23.39
N LEU A 195 -11.68 -15.31 -23.01
CA LEU A 195 -10.37 -15.02 -22.42
C LEU A 195 -9.43 -14.28 -23.40
N THR A 196 -9.40 -14.66 -24.68
CA THR A 196 -8.51 -14.03 -25.67
C THR A 196 -8.87 -12.56 -25.91
N GLN A 197 -10.17 -12.23 -25.96
CA GLN A 197 -10.59 -10.84 -26.09
C GLN A 197 -10.36 -10.07 -24.79
N ALA A 198 -10.60 -10.70 -23.63
CA ALA A 198 -10.31 -10.10 -22.32
C ALA A 198 -8.84 -9.69 -22.22
N GLU A 199 -7.92 -10.58 -22.63
CA GLU A 199 -6.49 -10.30 -22.64
C GLU A 199 -6.16 -9.07 -23.49
N LYS A 200 -6.64 -9.01 -24.74
CA LYS A 200 -6.39 -7.88 -25.63
C LYS A 200 -6.86 -6.56 -25.01
N ILE A 201 -8.10 -6.54 -24.51
CA ILE A 201 -8.71 -5.36 -23.92
C ILE A 201 -7.96 -4.89 -22.66
N LEU A 202 -7.53 -5.82 -21.81
CA LEU A 202 -6.78 -5.47 -20.60
C LEU A 202 -5.37 -4.98 -20.91
N ARG A 203 -4.72 -5.51 -21.95
CA ARG A 203 -3.44 -4.96 -22.46
C ARG A 203 -3.61 -3.53 -22.97
N ASP A 204 -4.69 -3.24 -23.70
CA ASP A 204 -5.03 -1.87 -24.11
C ASP A 204 -5.23 -0.97 -22.88
N GLY A 205 -5.94 -1.46 -21.85
CA GLY A 205 -6.16 -0.74 -20.59
C GLY A 205 -4.86 -0.42 -19.85
N ILE A 206 -3.94 -1.38 -19.76
CA ILE A 206 -2.60 -1.19 -19.18
C ILE A 206 -1.84 -0.08 -19.92
N ASN A 207 -1.87 -0.06 -21.25
CA ASN A 207 -1.19 0.98 -22.04
C ASN A 207 -1.74 2.38 -21.74
N ILE A 208 -3.06 2.51 -21.54
CA ILE A 208 -3.68 3.79 -21.14
C ILE A 208 -3.21 4.21 -19.74
N TRP A 209 -3.21 3.30 -18.77
CA TRP A 209 -2.74 3.60 -17.42
C TRP A 209 -1.26 3.99 -17.37
N GLU A 210 -0.42 3.32 -18.14
CA GLU A 210 1.01 3.67 -18.26
C GLU A 210 1.21 5.03 -18.91
N SER A 211 0.49 5.34 -19.99
CA SER A 211 0.54 6.68 -20.61
C SER A 211 0.10 7.79 -19.64
N LEU A 212 -0.94 7.55 -18.84
CA LEU A 212 -1.34 8.48 -17.79
C LEU A 212 -0.26 8.65 -16.72
N ARG A 213 0.38 7.56 -16.30
CA ARG A 213 1.49 7.60 -15.33
C ARG A 213 2.69 8.38 -15.86
N GLU A 214 3.05 8.20 -17.12
CA GLU A 214 4.14 8.96 -17.77
C GLU A 214 3.86 10.46 -17.77
N ARG A 215 2.60 10.86 -18.01
CA ARG A 215 2.15 12.27 -17.97
C ARG A 215 2.24 12.91 -16.59
N LEU A 216 2.31 12.13 -15.51
CA LEU A 216 2.53 12.64 -14.14
C LEU A 216 3.99 13.03 -13.88
N GLY A 217 4.89 12.81 -14.84
CA GLY A 217 6.27 13.31 -14.81
C GLY A 217 7.12 12.68 -13.71
N GLU A 218 7.70 13.51 -12.86
CA GLU A 218 8.60 13.10 -11.77
C GLU A 218 7.95 13.08 -10.39
N ASN A 219 6.64 13.37 -10.31
CA ASN A 219 5.95 13.40 -9.03
C ASN A 219 5.60 11.97 -8.56
N ASP A 220 6.48 11.40 -7.75
CA ASP A 220 6.32 10.06 -7.16
C ASP A 220 4.99 9.90 -6.42
N THR A 221 4.59 10.91 -5.64
CA THR A 221 3.34 10.92 -4.87
C THR A 221 2.11 10.80 -5.77
N TRP A 222 2.10 11.50 -6.92
CA TRP A 222 0.99 11.39 -7.87
C TRP A 222 0.97 10.04 -8.59
N LYS A 223 2.13 9.47 -8.89
CA LYS A 223 2.21 8.13 -9.49
C LYS A 223 1.70 7.05 -8.54
N VAL A 224 1.99 7.18 -7.25
CA VAL A 224 1.45 6.29 -6.21
C VAL A 224 -0.07 6.44 -6.07
N SER A 225 -0.62 7.66 -6.20
CA SER A 225 -2.05 7.89 -6.01
C SER A 225 -2.95 7.28 -7.10
N ILE A 226 -2.45 7.15 -8.34
CA ILE A 226 -3.17 6.46 -9.42
C ILE A 226 -3.03 4.94 -9.37
N PHE A 227 -2.16 4.42 -8.49
CA PHE A 227 -1.76 3.02 -8.49
C PHE A 227 -2.94 2.06 -8.27
N GLU A 228 -3.84 2.39 -7.36
CA GLU A 228 -4.95 1.48 -7.03
C GLU A 228 -5.86 1.21 -8.24
N ARG A 229 -6.06 2.22 -9.10
CA ARG A 229 -6.88 2.06 -10.32
C ARG A 229 -6.23 1.13 -11.32
N GLN A 230 -4.96 1.38 -11.64
CA GLN A 230 -4.22 0.55 -12.58
C GLN A 230 -4.01 -0.89 -12.07
N ALA A 231 -3.81 -1.08 -10.76
CA ALA A 231 -3.51 -2.39 -10.15
C ALA A 231 -4.58 -3.44 -10.45
N SER A 232 -5.85 -3.02 -10.46
CA SER A 232 -6.99 -3.87 -10.83
C SER A 232 -6.84 -4.44 -12.25
N THR A 233 -6.40 -3.64 -13.22
CA THR A 233 -6.24 -4.06 -14.61
C THR A 233 -5.10 -5.05 -14.78
N TYR A 234 -3.97 -4.83 -14.10
CA TYR A 234 -2.87 -5.81 -14.07
C TYR A 234 -3.32 -7.13 -13.43
N ARG A 235 -4.06 -7.06 -12.31
CA ARG A 235 -4.56 -8.26 -11.62
C ARG A 235 -5.55 -9.05 -12.46
N LEU A 236 -6.52 -8.39 -13.09
CA LEU A 236 -7.47 -9.05 -13.99
C LEU A 236 -6.75 -9.72 -15.17
N LEU A 237 -5.69 -9.09 -15.69
CA LEU A 237 -4.91 -9.71 -16.77
C LEU A 237 -4.13 -10.94 -16.26
N GLN A 238 -3.64 -10.93 -15.02
CA GLN A 238 -3.07 -12.15 -14.41
C GLN A 238 -4.12 -13.27 -14.35
N GLU A 239 -5.34 -12.98 -13.89
CA GLU A 239 -6.43 -13.97 -13.84
C GLU A 239 -6.77 -14.53 -15.22
N VAL A 240 -6.89 -13.67 -16.23
CA VAL A 240 -7.13 -14.08 -17.63
C VAL A 240 -6.01 -14.99 -18.14
N LEU A 241 -4.75 -14.65 -17.88
CA LEU A 241 -3.60 -15.44 -18.34
C LEU A 241 -3.50 -16.79 -17.60
N ILE A 242 -3.78 -16.83 -16.30
CA ILE A 242 -3.86 -18.08 -15.53
C ILE A 242 -5.01 -18.96 -16.01
N ALA A 243 -6.18 -18.37 -16.31
CA ALA A 243 -7.31 -19.10 -16.90
C ALA A 243 -6.98 -19.67 -18.29
N GLN A 244 -6.07 -19.04 -19.04
CA GLN A 244 -5.51 -19.55 -20.31
C GLN A 244 -4.35 -20.53 -20.12
N ASN A 245 -4.03 -20.94 -18.89
CA ASN A 245 -2.88 -21.80 -18.56
C ASN A 245 -1.52 -21.19 -18.97
N GLN A 246 -1.37 -19.87 -18.82
CA GLN A 246 -0.16 -19.11 -19.14
C GLN A 246 0.46 -18.46 -17.89
N PRO A 247 1.08 -19.25 -16.99
CA PRO A 247 1.63 -18.73 -15.73
C PRO A 247 2.85 -17.83 -15.89
N LEU A 248 3.62 -17.97 -16.98
CA LEU A 248 4.81 -17.12 -17.21
C LEU A 248 4.43 -15.71 -17.66
N PRO A 249 3.57 -15.52 -18.69
CA PRO A 249 3.03 -14.19 -18.98
C PRO A 249 2.30 -13.56 -17.78
N ALA A 250 1.59 -14.37 -16.97
CA ALA A 250 0.94 -13.85 -15.78
C ALA A 250 1.94 -13.27 -14.76
N LEU A 251 3.09 -13.93 -14.58
CA LEU A 251 4.20 -13.42 -13.74
C LEU A 251 4.78 -12.10 -14.28
N GLU A 252 4.96 -11.99 -15.61
CA GLU A 252 5.42 -10.73 -16.22
C GLU A 252 4.46 -9.57 -15.91
N ILE A 253 3.15 -9.82 -15.98
CA ILE A 253 2.13 -8.83 -15.66
C ILE A 253 2.08 -8.52 -14.16
N ALA A 254 2.28 -9.52 -13.30
CA ALA A 254 2.38 -9.32 -11.85
C ALA A 254 3.54 -8.38 -11.51
N GLU A 255 4.73 -8.63 -12.07
CA GLU A 255 5.91 -7.78 -11.85
C GLU A 255 5.80 -6.41 -12.52
N ARG A 256 5.24 -6.33 -13.74
CA ARG A 256 5.02 -5.05 -14.42
C ARG A 256 4.11 -4.11 -13.60
N GLY A 257 3.12 -4.70 -12.91
CA GLY A 257 2.22 -3.98 -12.03
C GLY A 257 2.82 -3.64 -10.66
N ARG A 258 3.94 -4.25 -10.23
CA ARG A 258 4.45 -4.17 -8.85
C ARG A 258 5.49 -3.07 -8.66
N ALA A 259 5.35 -2.31 -7.56
CA ALA A 259 6.31 -1.29 -7.10
C ALA A 259 6.84 -0.40 -8.23
N ARG A 260 6.00 -0.10 -9.22
CA ARG A 260 6.43 0.41 -10.49
C ARG A 260 6.86 1.87 -10.40
N ALA A 261 6.25 2.67 -9.52
CA ALA A 261 6.77 4.02 -9.26
C ALA A 261 8.16 3.94 -8.58
N PHE A 262 8.37 2.97 -7.69
CA PHE A 262 9.68 2.75 -7.07
C PHE A 262 10.76 2.30 -8.07
N VAL A 263 10.42 1.38 -8.97
CA VAL A 263 11.32 0.90 -10.04
C VAL A 263 11.72 2.06 -10.96
N GLU A 264 10.74 2.88 -11.39
CA GLU A 264 10.98 4.11 -12.18
C GLU A 264 11.90 5.10 -11.48
N LEU A 265 11.68 5.33 -10.20
CA LEU A 265 12.48 6.21 -9.38
C LEU A 265 13.95 5.73 -9.28
N LEU A 266 14.16 4.44 -9.00
CA LEU A 266 15.50 3.86 -8.87
C LEU A 266 16.27 3.86 -10.19
N ALA A 267 15.64 3.47 -11.30
CA ALA A 267 16.38 3.46 -12.56
C ALA A 267 16.78 4.87 -13.00
N ARG A 268 15.97 5.91 -12.71
CA ARG A 268 16.35 7.30 -12.99
C ARG A 268 17.61 7.71 -12.23
N ARG A 269 17.69 7.41 -10.93
CA ARG A 269 18.88 7.67 -10.10
C ARG A 269 20.13 6.97 -10.65
N ILE A 270 19.99 5.75 -11.14
CA ILE A 270 21.09 5.01 -11.77
C ILE A 270 21.45 5.66 -13.12
N VAL A 271 20.46 5.98 -13.96
CA VAL A 271 20.66 6.51 -15.31
C VAL A 271 21.27 7.91 -15.28
N THR A 272 21.00 8.78 -14.31
CA THR A 272 21.63 10.10 -14.21
C THR A 272 23.17 10.07 -14.10
N THR A 273 23.78 8.89 -13.92
CA THR A 273 25.24 8.68 -14.00
C THR A 273 25.75 8.30 -15.41
N SER A 274 24.86 8.25 -16.41
CA SER A 274 25.12 7.91 -17.82
C SER A 274 24.26 8.79 -18.75
N ASP A 275 24.78 9.25 -19.89
CA ASP A 275 24.18 10.26 -20.79
C ASP A 275 22.83 9.89 -21.48
N SER A 276 21.94 9.12 -20.85
CA SER A 276 20.66 8.65 -21.43
C SER A 276 19.43 9.00 -20.59
N ALA A 277 19.27 10.28 -20.25
CA ALA A 277 18.23 10.80 -19.33
C ALA A 277 16.75 10.59 -19.72
N ASN A 278 16.43 9.85 -20.80
CA ASN A 278 15.06 9.76 -21.33
C ASN A 278 14.59 8.34 -21.76
N SER A 279 15.17 7.26 -21.24
CA SER A 279 14.64 5.91 -21.51
C SER A 279 13.59 5.50 -20.47
N SER A 280 12.35 5.24 -20.92
CA SER A 280 11.36 4.54 -20.10
C SER A 280 11.87 3.13 -19.78
N ILE A 281 11.69 2.67 -18.54
CA ILE A 281 12.10 1.32 -18.16
C ILE A 281 11.20 0.34 -18.89
N ALA A 282 11.77 -0.48 -19.77
CA ALA A 282 11.03 -1.53 -20.45
C ALA A 282 10.28 -2.43 -19.42
N PRO A 283 9.06 -2.89 -19.74
CA PRO A 283 8.40 -3.91 -18.95
C PRO A 283 9.31 -5.15 -18.75
N PRO A 284 9.28 -5.79 -17.56
CA PRO A 284 10.11 -6.97 -17.31
C PRO A 284 9.66 -8.14 -18.19
N SER A 285 10.61 -8.82 -18.86
CA SER A 285 10.36 -10.10 -19.53
C SER A 285 10.66 -11.27 -18.60
N ILE A 286 10.08 -12.44 -18.88
CA ILE A 286 10.33 -13.64 -18.10
C ILE A 286 11.82 -14.01 -18.09
N GLU A 287 12.52 -13.85 -19.22
CA GLU A 287 13.97 -14.11 -19.28
C GLU A 287 14.71 -13.17 -18.33
N GLN A 288 14.34 -11.90 -18.26
CA GLN A 288 14.94 -10.96 -17.32
C GLN A 288 14.71 -11.38 -15.86
N LEU A 289 13.48 -11.78 -15.50
CA LEU A 289 13.17 -12.26 -14.16
C LEU A 289 13.98 -13.51 -13.78
N GLN A 290 14.13 -14.45 -14.72
CA GLN A 290 14.96 -15.64 -14.55
C GLN A 290 16.44 -15.31 -14.41
N GLN A 291 16.95 -14.34 -15.17
CA GLN A 291 18.33 -13.87 -15.03
C GLN A 291 18.57 -13.17 -13.70
N ILE A 292 17.60 -12.44 -13.18
CA ILE A 292 17.70 -11.82 -11.85
C ILE A 292 17.80 -12.91 -10.78
N ALA A 293 16.98 -13.97 -10.83
CA ALA A 293 17.10 -15.09 -9.89
C ALA A 293 18.48 -15.77 -9.94
N LYS A 294 19.03 -15.96 -11.15
CA LYS A 294 20.40 -16.49 -11.37
C LYS A 294 21.47 -15.57 -10.79
N GLN A 295 21.39 -14.27 -11.10
CA GLN A 295 22.34 -13.26 -10.62
C GLN A 295 22.31 -13.13 -9.09
N GLN A 296 21.10 -13.20 -8.51
CA GLN A 296 20.92 -13.19 -7.07
C GLN A 296 21.36 -14.51 -6.43
N ASN A 297 21.49 -15.60 -7.19
CA ASN A 297 21.73 -16.96 -6.68
C ASN A 297 20.82 -17.29 -5.48
N ALA A 298 19.52 -17.08 -5.67
CA ALA A 298 18.50 -17.20 -4.63
C ALA A 298 17.18 -17.70 -5.23
N THR A 299 16.37 -18.37 -4.41
CA THR A 299 14.99 -18.73 -4.76
C THR A 299 14.10 -17.52 -4.51
N LEU A 300 13.43 -17.01 -5.55
CA LEU A 300 12.49 -15.90 -5.45
C LEU A 300 11.07 -16.45 -5.28
N VAL A 301 10.29 -15.89 -4.36
CA VAL A 301 8.90 -16.28 -4.11
C VAL A 301 8.01 -15.05 -4.19
N GLU A 302 7.21 -14.95 -5.24
CA GLU A 302 6.35 -13.80 -5.50
C GLU A 302 4.88 -14.12 -5.25
N TYR A 303 4.20 -13.20 -4.56
CA TYR A 303 2.79 -13.32 -4.21
C TYR A 303 1.91 -12.29 -4.92
N SER A 304 0.73 -12.71 -5.39
CA SER A 304 -0.35 -11.83 -5.84
C SER A 304 -1.69 -12.26 -5.24
N ILE A 305 -2.41 -11.31 -4.63
CA ILE A 305 -3.69 -11.51 -3.97
C ILE A 305 -4.79 -11.21 -4.99
N ILE A 306 -5.58 -12.23 -5.31
CA ILE A 306 -6.70 -12.14 -6.23
C ILE A 306 -7.98 -11.88 -5.46
N TYR A 307 -8.84 -11.04 -6.01
CA TYR A 307 -10.11 -10.66 -5.41
C TYR A 307 -11.23 -10.94 -6.40
N ASP A 308 -12.38 -11.34 -5.88
CA ASP A 308 -13.55 -11.62 -6.70
C ASP A 308 -14.83 -11.16 -5.98
N ASP A 309 -15.88 -11.05 -6.78
CA ASP A 309 -17.23 -10.66 -6.44
C ASP A 309 -18.05 -11.91 -6.06
N PHE A 310 -18.55 -11.96 -4.82
CA PHE A 310 -19.34 -13.08 -4.29
C PHE A 310 -20.74 -12.65 -3.84
N LYS A 311 -21.75 -13.49 -4.10
CA LYS A 311 -23.09 -13.33 -3.53
C LYS A 311 -23.18 -14.09 -2.20
N ILE A 312 -23.20 -13.37 -1.08
CA ILE A 312 -23.28 -13.93 0.28
C ILE A 312 -24.57 -13.42 0.92
N LYS A 313 -25.47 -14.34 1.28
CA LYS A 313 -26.80 -14.02 1.87
C LYS A 313 -27.59 -12.99 1.04
N GLY A 314 -27.49 -13.06 -0.29
CA GLY A 314 -28.16 -12.15 -1.22
C GLY A 314 -27.48 -10.79 -1.42
N LYS A 315 -26.39 -10.50 -0.70
CA LYS A 315 -25.59 -9.28 -0.88
C LYS A 315 -24.34 -9.57 -1.70
N GLN A 316 -23.96 -8.61 -2.53
CA GLN A 316 -22.71 -8.65 -3.29
C GLN A 316 -21.58 -8.18 -2.39
N GLU A 317 -20.57 -9.01 -2.21
CA GLU A 317 -19.40 -8.71 -1.39
C GLU A 317 -18.11 -8.98 -2.17
N PHE A 318 -17.15 -8.07 -2.03
CA PHE A 318 -15.85 -8.17 -2.70
C PHE A 318 -14.82 -8.72 -1.72
N HIS A 319 -14.31 -9.93 -2.00
CA HIS A 319 -13.41 -10.64 -1.09
C HIS A 319 -12.21 -11.26 -1.81
N GLU A 320 -11.17 -11.56 -1.05
CA GLU A 320 -9.99 -12.28 -1.52
C GLU A 320 -10.39 -13.71 -1.94
N SER A 321 -10.05 -14.12 -3.16
CA SER A 321 -10.45 -15.40 -3.74
C SER A 321 -9.32 -16.43 -3.70
N GLU A 322 -8.16 -16.07 -4.24
CA GLU A 322 -6.98 -16.91 -4.37
C GLU A 322 -5.70 -16.12 -4.07
N LEU A 323 -4.67 -16.81 -3.58
CA LEU A 323 -3.31 -16.29 -3.52
C LEU A 323 -2.49 -16.98 -4.61
N TYR A 324 -2.00 -16.21 -5.57
CA TYR A 324 -1.08 -16.69 -6.60
C TYR A 324 0.36 -16.63 -6.08
N ILE A 325 1.11 -17.71 -6.31
CA ILE A 325 2.47 -17.89 -5.80
C ILE A 325 3.37 -18.36 -6.94
N TRP A 326 4.34 -17.55 -7.32
CA TRP A 326 5.39 -17.97 -8.26
C TRP A 326 6.69 -18.21 -7.51
N VAL A 327 7.36 -19.31 -7.84
CA VAL A 327 8.70 -19.64 -7.33
C VAL A 327 9.68 -19.67 -8.49
N ILE A 328 10.70 -18.81 -8.44
CA ILE A 328 11.80 -18.78 -9.42
C ILE A 328 13.04 -19.32 -8.73
N LYS A 329 13.51 -20.50 -9.12
CA LYS A 329 14.74 -21.09 -8.57
C LYS A 329 15.98 -20.33 -9.07
N PRO A 330 17.14 -20.48 -8.40
CA PRO A 330 18.43 -19.95 -8.89
C PRO A 330 18.80 -20.44 -10.30
N THR A 331 18.21 -21.54 -10.78
CA THR A 331 18.38 -22.05 -12.15
C THR A 331 17.61 -21.25 -13.20
N GLY A 332 16.69 -20.38 -12.80
CA GLY A 332 15.70 -19.71 -13.65
C GLY A 332 14.44 -20.55 -13.91
N GLU A 333 14.32 -21.75 -13.34
CA GLU A 333 13.07 -22.52 -13.42
C GLU A 333 11.96 -21.78 -12.66
N VAL A 334 10.80 -21.60 -13.31
CA VAL A 334 9.64 -20.91 -12.72
C VAL A 334 8.52 -21.92 -12.50
N THR A 335 7.97 -21.95 -11.28
CA THR A 335 6.82 -22.76 -10.93
C THR A 335 5.68 -21.90 -10.38
N PHE A 336 4.44 -22.23 -10.73
CA PHE A 336 3.24 -21.55 -10.24
C PHE A 336 2.44 -22.44 -9.28
N ARG A 337 1.90 -21.83 -8.23
CA ARG A 337 0.99 -22.42 -7.24
C ARG A 337 -0.08 -21.42 -6.86
N ARG A 338 -1.16 -21.93 -6.27
CA ARG A 338 -2.25 -21.13 -5.74
C ARG A 338 -2.75 -21.67 -4.41
N SER A 339 -3.17 -20.77 -3.54
CA SER A 339 -3.85 -21.09 -2.28
C SER A 339 -5.27 -20.53 -2.30
N ASN A 340 -6.23 -21.27 -1.77
CA ASN A 340 -7.61 -20.81 -1.67
C ASN A 340 -7.77 -19.91 -0.44
N LEU A 341 -8.19 -18.66 -0.64
CA LEU A 341 -8.40 -17.70 0.45
C LEU A 341 -9.86 -17.64 0.91
N LYS A 342 -10.79 -18.23 0.15
CA LYS A 342 -12.23 -18.22 0.44
C LYS A 342 -12.60 -18.69 1.85
N PRO A 343 -11.97 -19.74 2.44
CA PRO A 343 -12.31 -20.18 3.78
C PRO A 343 -12.14 -19.10 4.86
N LEU A 344 -11.25 -18.11 4.66
CA LEU A 344 -11.02 -17.03 5.63
C LEU A 344 -12.31 -16.23 5.89
N TRP A 345 -13.01 -15.81 4.84
CA TRP A 345 -14.23 -15.01 5.00
C TRP A 345 -15.50 -15.89 5.01
N GLN A 346 -15.49 -17.06 4.36
CA GLN A 346 -16.65 -17.97 4.37
C GLN A 346 -16.88 -18.64 5.73
N GLN A 347 -15.81 -19.00 6.43
CA GLN A 347 -15.88 -19.80 7.66
C GLN A 347 -15.46 -19.00 8.89
N ASN A 348 -14.47 -18.10 8.74
CA ASN A 348 -13.87 -17.41 9.89
C ASN A 348 -14.24 -15.94 9.99
N ASN A 349 -15.08 -15.42 9.07
CA ASN A 349 -15.45 -14.00 8.98
C ASN A 349 -14.21 -13.08 9.06
N SER A 350 -13.13 -13.47 8.37
CA SER A 350 -11.83 -12.82 8.42
C SER A 350 -11.24 -12.62 7.04
N SER A 351 -10.16 -11.84 6.95
CA SER A 351 -9.38 -11.60 5.72
C SER A 351 -7.94 -12.04 5.91
N LEU A 352 -7.17 -12.14 4.82
CA LEU A 352 -5.73 -12.38 4.89
C LEU A 352 -5.01 -11.26 5.65
N ALA A 353 -5.41 -10.01 5.43
CA ALA A 353 -4.85 -8.86 6.15
C ALA A 353 -5.13 -8.93 7.66
N GLU A 354 -6.33 -9.35 8.05
CA GLU A 354 -6.68 -9.57 9.45
C GLU A 354 -5.92 -10.76 10.03
N LEU A 355 -5.79 -11.88 9.30
CA LEU A 355 -5.00 -13.03 9.72
C LEU A 355 -3.54 -12.64 10.00
N VAL A 356 -2.93 -11.82 9.15
CA VAL A 356 -1.58 -11.25 9.40
C VAL A 356 -1.58 -10.41 10.67
N THR A 357 -2.58 -9.55 10.85
CA THR A 357 -2.69 -8.66 12.01
C THR A 357 -2.82 -9.45 13.31
N ILE A 358 -3.73 -10.41 13.39
CA ILE A 358 -3.95 -11.23 14.59
C ILE A 358 -2.76 -12.16 14.86
N SER A 359 -2.09 -12.67 13.82
CA SER A 359 -0.88 -13.49 13.99
C SER A 359 0.26 -12.70 14.62
N ARG A 360 0.40 -11.43 14.25
CA ARG A 360 1.34 -10.50 14.90
C ARG A 360 0.95 -10.21 16.35
N GLN A 361 -0.34 -9.99 16.62
CA GLN A 361 -0.82 -9.81 17.99
C GLN A 361 -0.56 -11.05 18.86
N ALA A 362 -0.71 -12.25 18.29
CA ALA A 362 -0.43 -13.52 18.96
C ALA A 362 1.03 -13.69 19.41
N ILE A 363 2.01 -13.14 18.66
CA ILE A 363 3.40 -13.10 19.11
C ILE A 363 3.68 -11.95 20.11
N GLY A 364 2.68 -11.14 20.46
CA GLY A 364 2.80 -10.03 21.42
C GLY A 364 3.10 -8.66 20.80
N VAL A 365 2.91 -8.51 19.48
CA VAL A 365 3.15 -7.25 18.76
C VAL A 365 1.88 -6.41 18.69
N ARG A 366 1.97 -5.13 19.06
CA ARG A 366 0.84 -4.20 18.94
C ARG A 366 0.62 -3.76 17.47
N SER A 367 -0.65 -3.71 17.05
CA SER A 367 -1.03 -3.11 15.76
C SER A 367 -0.94 -1.58 15.82
N ARG A 368 -0.87 -0.92 14.65
CA ARG A 368 -0.89 0.55 14.54
C ARG A 368 -2.25 1.15 14.92
N SER A 369 -3.32 0.38 14.76
CA SER A 369 -4.67 0.78 15.12
C SER A 369 -4.89 0.61 16.62
N SER A 370 -5.40 1.65 17.28
CA SER A 370 -5.91 1.65 18.67
C SER A 370 -7.13 0.73 18.87
N ILE A 371 -7.63 0.10 17.81
CA ILE A 371 -8.66 -0.94 17.87
C ILE A 371 -8.01 -2.21 18.42
N ARG A 372 -8.35 -2.54 19.67
CA ARG A 372 -8.13 -3.88 20.23
C ARG A 372 -9.06 -4.85 19.50
N VAL A 373 -8.53 -5.64 18.59
CA VAL A 373 -9.19 -6.88 18.20
C VAL A 373 -8.99 -7.82 19.39
N GLU A 374 -10.06 -8.10 20.14
CA GLU A 374 -10.00 -9.10 21.18
C GLU A 374 -9.65 -10.44 20.52
N LEU A 375 -8.52 -11.02 20.93
CA LEU A 375 -8.17 -12.38 20.52
C LEU A 375 -9.35 -13.28 20.89
N ALA A 376 -9.90 -14.00 19.90
CA ALA A 376 -10.89 -15.03 20.17
C ALA A 376 -10.32 -15.96 21.27
N PRO A 377 -11.01 -16.10 22.42
CA PRO A 377 -10.48 -16.88 23.53
C PRO A 377 -10.21 -18.32 23.08
N GLY A 378 -8.96 -18.77 23.24
CA GLY A 378 -8.56 -20.16 23.00
C GLY A 378 -7.67 -20.44 21.80
N VAL A 379 -7.44 -19.50 20.87
CA VAL A 379 -6.51 -19.74 19.73
C VAL A 379 -5.07 -19.41 20.11
N SER A 380 -4.19 -20.40 20.06
CA SER A 380 -2.79 -20.29 20.44
C SER A 380 -1.96 -19.52 19.39
N GLN A 381 -0.84 -18.96 19.83
CA GLN A 381 0.15 -18.33 18.97
C GLN A 381 0.56 -19.24 17.79
N THR A 382 0.76 -20.52 18.09
CA THR A 382 1.20 -21.54 17.11
C THR A 382 0.17 -21.77 16.02
N GLU A 383 -1.11 -21.88 16.36
CA GLU A 383 -2.17 -22.09 15.37
C GLU A 383 -2.24 -20.94 14.35
N ARG A 384 -2.03 -19.69 14.77
CA ARG A 384 -2.03 -18.54 13.86
C ARG A 384 -0.82 -18.53 12.91
N LEU A 385 0.36 -18.84 13.45
CA LEU A 385 1.59 -18.95 12.65
C LEU A 385 1.52 -20.13 11.66
N GLN A 386 0.89 -21.23 12.07
CA GLN A 386 0.63 -22.40 11.21
C GLN A 386 -0.40 -22.11 10.11
N GLN A 387 -1.47 -21.36 10.41
CA GLN A 387 -2.44 -20.93 9.40
C GLN A 387 -1.77 -20.09 8.29
N LEU A 388 -0.91 -19.14 8.66
CA LEU A 388 -0.14 -18.39 7.68
C LEU A 388 0.87 -19.27 6.93
N HIS A 389 1.55 -20.20 7.61
CA HIS A 389 2.45 -21.15 6.95
C HIS A 389 1.71 -22.02 5.92
N GLN A 390 0.54 -22.54 6.26
CA GLN A 390 -0.29 -23.37 5.38
C GLN A 390 -0.71 -22.61 4.10
N LEU A 391 -1.01 -21.31 4.22
CA LEU A 391 -1.41 -20.50 3.06
C LEU A 391 -0.21 -20.07 2.19
N LEU A 392 0.92 -19.73 2.82
CA LEU A 392 2.05 -19.06 2.16
C LEU A 392 3.19 -20.01 1.76
N ILE A 393 3.47 -21.03 2.58
CA ILE A 393 4.69 -21.84 2.48
C ILE A 393 4.40 -23.29 2.05
N GLU A 394 3.39 -23.92 2.65
CA GLU A 394 3.04 -25.32 2.36
C GLU A 394 2.84 -25.63 0.86
N PRO A 395 2.17 -24.77 0.04
CA PRO A 395 1.98 -25.02 -1.38
C PRO A 395 3.29 -25.08 -2.18
N ILE A 396 4.35 -24.46 -1.64
CA ILE A 396 5.63 -24.27 -2.31
C ILE A 396 6.81 -24.99 -1.63
N THR A 397 6.59 -25.72 -0.53
CA THR A 397 7.66 -26.33 0.27
C THR A 397 8.65 -27.15 -0.56
N GLN A 398 8.16 -27.93 -1.52
CA GLN A 398 9.01 -28.76 -2.40
C GLN A 398 9.94 -27.97 -3.34
N TYR A 399 9.70 -26.66 -3.51
CA TYR A 399 10.48 -25.77 -4.37
C TYR A 399 11.45 -24.88 -3.58
N LEU A 400 11.35 -24.87 -2.25
CA LEU A 400 12.27 -24.15 -1.39
C LEU A 400 13.58 -24.91 -1.24
N PRO A 401 14.71 -24.21 -1.04
CA PRO A 401 16.00 -24.85 -0.90
C PRO A 401 16.06 -25.71 0.36
N THR A 402 16.70 -26.88 0.27
CA THR A 402 16.91 -27.77 1.42
C THR A 402 18.17 -27.41 2.21
N ASN A 403 19.10 -26.68 1.59
CA ASN A 403 20.28 -26.16 2.27
C ASN A 403 19.92 -24.86 3.00
N PRO A 404 20.08 -24.78 4.33
CA PRO A 404 19.73 -23.58 5.11
C PRO A 404 20.54 -22.34 4.74
N ASP A 405 21.72 -22.50 4.12
CA ASP A 405 22.57 -21.40 3.70
C ASP A 405 22.11 -20.77 2.36
N GLU A 406 21.27 -21.47 1.61
CA GLU A 406 20.65 -20.95 0.39
C GLU A 406 19.51 -19.98 0.73
N ARG A 407 19.41 -18.92 -0.08
CA ARG A 407 18.53 -17.79 0.19
C ARG A 407 17.16 -17.97 -0.44
N VAL A 408 16.14 -17.56 0.31
CA VAL A 408 14.77 -17.36 -0.15
C VAL A 408 14.43 -15.89 -0.03
N ILE A 409 14.09 -15.26 -1.15
CA ILE A 409 13.66 -13.86 -1.20
C ILE A 409 12.15 -13.83 -1.44
N PHE A 410 11.38 -13.42 -0.44
CA PHE A 410 9.95 -13.22 -0.60
C PHE A 410 9.66 -11.84 -1.20
N LEU A 411 8.71 -11.79 -2.14
CA LEU A 411 8.18 -10.58 -2.76
C LEU A 411 6.70 -10.43 -2.37
N PRO A 412 6.43 -9.81 -1.21
CA PRO A 412 5.07 -9.73 -0.67
C PRO A 412 4.20 -8.73 -1.46
N GLN A 413 2.88 -8.85 -1.29
CA GLN A 413 1.92 -7.86 -1.75
C GLN A 413 0.99 -7.43 -0.60
N GLY A 414 0.66 -6.15 -0.53
CA GLY A 414 -0.28 -5.63 0.47
C GLY A 414 0.11 -5.97 1.90
N ALA A 415 -0.81 -6.57 2.66
CA ALA A 415 -0.59 -6.94 4.06
C ALA A 415 0.54 -7.97 4.26
N LEU A 416 0.94 -8.70 3.21
CA LEU A 416 2.01 -9.69 3.30
C LEU A 416 3.38 -9.09 3.62
N PHE A 417 3.59 -7.78 3.40
CA PHE A 417 4.80 -7.09 3.86
C PHE A 417 4.97 -7.10 5.39
N LEU A 418 3.92 -7.39 6.14
CA LEU A 418 3.93 -7.47 7.59
C LEU A 418 4.02 -8.90 8.14
N VAL A 419 4.06 -9.91 7.26
CA VAL A 419 4.18 -11.32 7.66
C VAL A 419 5.53 -11.54 8.34
N PRO A 420 5.55 -12.12 9.55
CA PRO A 420 6.79 -12.49 10.21
C PRO A 420 7.30 -13.82 9.63
N PHE A 421 7.77 -13.81 8.36
CA PHE A 421 8.22 -15.03 7.66
C PHE A 421 9.16 -15.91 8.51
N PRO A 422 10.19 -15.37 9.21
CA PRO A 422 11.05 -16.16 10.08
C PRO A 422 10.30 -16.95 11.18
N ALA A 423 9.18 -16.42 11.66
CA ALA A 423 8.38 -16.98 12.75
C ALA A 423 7.24 -17.90 12.28
N LEU A 424 7.00 -18.05 10.98
CA LEU A 424 5.99 -19.00 10.50
C LEU A 424 6.37 -20.41 10.93
N GLN A 425 5.38 -21.18 11.40
CA GLN A 425 5.59 -22.52 11.94
C GLN A 425 4.98 -23.56 11.02
N ASP A 426 5.73 -24.64 10.75
CA ASP A 426 5.17 -25.81 10.09
C ASP A 426 4.21 -26.59 11.02
N ALA A 427 3.57 -27.64 10.50
CA ALA A 427 2.66 -28.49 11.28
C ALA A 427 3.32 -29.19 12.47
N PHE A 428 4.67 -29.28 12.50
CA PHE A 428 5.45 -29.87 13.58
C PHE A 428 5.95 -28.81 14.58
N GLY A 429 5.66 -27.53 14.36
CA GLY A 429 6.07 -26.43 15.23
C GLY A 429 7.47 -25.88 14.95
N ASN A 430 8.15 -26.32 13.89
CA ASN A 430 9.46 -25.76 13.53
C ASN A 430 9.29 -24.41 12.86
N TYR A 431 10.14 -23.45 13.21
CA TYR A 431 10.14 -22.13 12.61
C TYR A 431 10.82 -22.14 11.23
N LEU A 432 10.30 -21.34 10.30
CA LEU A 432 10.83 -21.27 8.93
C LEU A 432 12.31 -20.84 8.89
N ILE A 433 12.74 -19.97 9.80
CA ILE A 433 14.13 -19.50 9.90
C ILE A 433 15.13 -20.61 10.21
N GLU A 434 14.68 -21.71 10.83
CA GLU A 434 15.54 -22.85 11.16
C GLU A 434 16.01 -23.57 9.90
N ARG A 435 15.25 -23.49 8.80
CA ARG A 435 15.55 -24.21 7.55
C ARG A 435 15.95 -23.33 6.38
N HIS A 436 15.71 -22.02 6.44
CA HIS A 436 15.95 -21.13 5.30
C HIS A 436 16.58 -19.81 5.72
N THR A 437 17.48 -19.30 4.89
CA THR A 437 17.98 -17.91 4.98
C THR A 437 17.01 -16.99 4.23
N ILE A 438 16.35 -16.08 4.95
CA ILE A 438 15.19 -15.33 4.44
C ILE A 438 15.51 -13.84 4.25
N LEU A 439 15.05 -13.28 3.13
CA LEU A 439 15.02 -11.85 2.85
C LEU A 439 13.68 -11.44 2.25
N THR A 440 13.44 -10.13 2.14
CA THR A 440 12.30 -9.59 1.37
C THR A 440 12.73 -8.58 0.32
N ALA A 441 11.93 -8.42 -0.73
CA ALA A 441 12.13 -7.39 -1.74
C ALA A 441 10.77 -6.82 -2.18
N PRO A 442 10.70 -5.51 -2.51
CA PRO A 442 9.45 -4.92 -2.99
C PRO A 442 9.04 -5.38 -4.40
N ALA A 443 10.01 -5.70 -5.27
CA ALA A 443 9.83 -6.28 -6.59
C ALA A 443 11.13 -6.93 -7.09
N ILE A 444 11.06 -7.85 -8.07
CA ILE A 444 12.22 -8.53 -8.64
C ILE A 444 13.10 -7.50 -9.38
N GLN A 445 12.49 -6.55 -10.09
CA GLN A 445 13.23 -5.48 -10.77
C GLN A 445 13.99 -4.58 -9.78
N VAL A 446 13.47 -4.38 -8.55
CA VAL A 446 14.19 -3.61 -7.52
C VAL A 446 15.50 -4.31 -7.16
N LEU A 447 15.53 -5.65 -7.06
CA LEU A 447 16.77 -6.41 -6.82
C LEU A 447 17.81 -6.16 -7.90
N GLN A 448 17.40 -6.12 -9.18
CA GLN A 448 18.31 -5.83 -10.28
C GLN A 448 18.91 -4.41 -10.16
N LEU A 449 18.08 -3.43 -9.82
CA LEU A 449 18.49 -2.03 -9.71
C LEU A 449 19.40 -1.81 -8.49
N THR A 450 19.08 -2.40 -7.34
CA THR A 450 19.94 -2.34 -6.15
C THR A 450 21.28 -3.03 -6.37
N HIS A 451 21.30 -4.12 -7.15
CA HIS A 451 22.56 -4.75 -7.53
C HIS A 451 23.47 -3.83 -8.36
N LYS A 452 22.89 -3.02 -9.26
CA LYS A 452 23.65 -2.02 -10.03
C LYS A 452 24.22 -0.92 -9.12
N LEU A 453 23.46 -0.47 -8.12
CA LEU A 453 23.96 0.49 -7.12
C LEU A 453 25.19 -0.05 -6.36
N ARG A 454 25.17 -1.33 -5.96
CA ARG A 454 26.30 -1.99 -5.29
C ARG A 454 27.61 -1.92 -6.09
N SER A 455 27.52 -2.05 -7.42
CA SER A 455 28.71 -2.11 -8.30
C SER A 455 29.53 -0.80 -8.35
N GLN A 456 29.04 0.29 -7.77
CA GLN A 456 29.74 1.58 -7.71
C GLN A 456 30.74 1.71 -6.53
N GLY A 457 30.87 0.68 -5.69
CA GLY A 457 31.98 0.49 -4.75
C GLY A 457 31.93 1.38 -3.50
N ALA A 458 31.39 0.85 -2.41
CA ALA A 458 31.38 1.53 -1.11
C ALA A 458 32.81 1.59 -0.51
N ARG A 459 33.37 2.80 -0.42
CA ARG A 459 34.59 3.10 0.36
C ARG A 459 34.23 4.18 1.37
N GLY A 460 34.44 3.90 2.66
CA GLY A 460 33.99 4.82 3.70
C GLY A 460 34.10 4.24 5.11
N ASP A 461 34.02 5.14 6.09
CA ASP A 461 34.03 4.79 7.51
C ASP A 461 32.70 4.17 7.96
N VAL A 462 32.68 3.60 9.16
CA VAL A 462 31.48 3.06 9.80
C VAL A 462 30.88 4.13 10.71
N LEU A 463 29.61 4.47 10.46
CA LEU A 463 28.84 5.40 11.28
C LEU A 463 27.88 4.62 12.20
N ILE A 464 28.04 4.81 13.51
CA ILE A 464 27.19 4.17 14.52
C ILE A 464 26.60 5.25 15.42
N VAL A 465 25.29 5.26 15.51
CA VAL A 465 24.51 6.16 16.37
C VAL A 465 23.67 5.34 17.31
N GLY A 466 23.71 5.65 18.61
CA GLY A 466 22.95 4.94 19.63
C GLY A 466 22.39 5.85 20.70
N ASN A 467 21.13 5.64 21.08
CA ASN A 467 20.48 6.32 22.20
C ASN A 467 20.76 7.85 22.26
N PRO A 468 20.36 8.63 21.24
CA PRO A 468 20.45 10.08 21.30
C PRO A 468 19.66 10.63 22.50
N THR A 469 20.00 11.84 22.95
CA THR A 469 19.13 12.56 23.88
C THR A 469 17.78 12.80 23.22
N MET A 470 16.75 12.10 23.71
CA MET A 470 15.49 11.99 22.99
C MET A 470 14.76 13.32 22.81
N PRO A 471 14.27 13.63 21.59
CA PRO A 471 13.54 14.85 21.30
C PRO A 471 12.14 14.81 21.92
N ARG A 472 11.48 15.97 21.93
CA ARG A 472 10.06 16.09 22.27
C ARG A 472 9.25 16.17 20.99
N ILE A 473 8.27 15.27 20.83
CA ILE A 473 7.43 15.21 19.63
C ILE A 473 5.94 15.18 20.00
N THR A 474 5.10 15.72 19.13
CA THR A 474 3.65 15.57 19.22
C THR A 474 3.23 14.33 18.44
N THR A 475 2.85 13.27 19.14
CA THR A 475 2.37 12.00 18.54
C THR A 475 0.86 11.99 18.29
N ILE A 476 0.10 12.85 18.97
CA ILE A 476 -1.37 12.96 18.84
C ILE A 476 -1.71 14.41 18.53
N ALA A 477 -2.41 14.64 17.42
CA ALA A 477 -2.85 15.96 17.01
C ALA A 477 -3.65 16.66 18.13
N GLY A 478 -3.27 17.89 18.47
CA GLY A 478 -3.89 18.66 19.57
C GLY A 478 -3.30 18.42 20.96
N GLN A 479 -2.32 17.52 21.13
CA GLN A 479 -1.62 17.33 22.40
C GLN A 479 -0.25 18.01 22.46
N ALA A 480 0.21 18.33 23.68
CA ALA A 480 1.53 18.89 23.90
C ALA A 480 2.64 17.88 23.54
N PRO A 481 3.80 18.33 23.01
CA PRO A 481 4.91 17.44 22.71
C PRO A 481 5.39 16.66 23.94
N GLN A 482 5.50 15.34 23.82
CA GLN A 482 6.03 14.46 24.85
C GLN A 482 7.46 14.03 24.51
N GLN A 483 8.29 13.87 25.53
CA GLN A 483 9.65 13.37 25.35
C GLN A 483 9.62 11.86 25.08
N LEU A 484 10.32 11.43 24.02
CA LEU A 484 10.48 10.00 23.76
C LEU A 484 11.28 9.33 24.88
N SER A 485 10.98 8.06 25.16
CA SER A 485 11.68 7.30 26.19
C SER A 485 13.12 7.01 25.77
N ASN A 486 14.07 7.12 26.71
CA ASN A 486 15.45 6.72 26.48
C ASN A 486 15.55 5.20 26.21
N LEU A 487 16.60 4.80 25.48
CA LEU A 487 16.85 3.43 25.03
C LEU A 487 18.25 2.98 25.50
N PRO A 488 18.43 2.60 26.77
CA PRO A 488 19.74 2.24 27.30
C PRO A 488 20.34 0.98 26.63
N GLY A 489 19.53 0.05 26.13
CA GLY A 489 19.97 -1.09 25.33
C GLY A 489 20.53 -0.65 23.98
N ALA A 490 19.89 0.29 23.29
CA ALA A 490 20.42 0.90 22.07
C ALA A 490 21.79 1.58 22.27
N GLU A 491 22.05 2.15 23.46
CA GLU A 491 23.38 2.69 23.79
C GLU A 491 24.42 1.56 23.93
N LYS A 492 24.07 0.49 24.65
CA LYS A 492 24.93 -0.70 24.81
C LYS A 492 25.21 -1.37 23.46
N GLU A 493 24.19 -1.48 22.62
CA GLU A 493 24.27 -1.99 21.25
C GLU A 493 25.27 -1.19 20.42
N ALA A 494 25.11 0.14 20.36
CA ALA A 494 26.00 1.01 19.62
C ALA A 494 27.45 0.91 20.11
N ILE A 495 27.68 0.88 21.43
CA ILE A 495 29.03 0.72 22.01
C ILE A 495 29.63 -0.64 21.65
N ALA A 496 28.85 -1.73 21.74
CA ALA A 496 29.31 -3.08 21.45
C ALA A 496 29.69 -3.23 19.96
N ILE A 497 28.84 -2.75 19.05
CA ILE A 497 29.07 -2.80 17.60
C ILE A 497 30.25 -1.90 17.21
N ALA A 498 30.38 -0.71 17.82
CA ALA A 498 31.50 0.19 17.55
C ALA A 498 32.84 -0.43 17.93
N LYS A 499 32.89 -1.20 19.03
CA LYS A 499 34.07 -1.97 19.40
C LYS A 499 34.41 -3.05 18.38
N LEU A 500 33.41 -3.80 17.89
CA LEU A 500 33.60 -4.84 16.85
C LEU A 500 34.14 -4.23 15.55
N LEU A 501 33.57 -3.10 15.12
CA LEU A 501 33.91 -2.44 13.87
C LEU A 501 35.06 -1.42 13.98
N LYS A 502 35.71 -1.34 15.15
CA LYS A 502 36.86 -0.47 15.43
C LYS A 502 36.59 1.02 15.11
N THR A 503 35.39 1.49 15.46
CA THR A 503 34.96 2.89 15.30
C THR A 503 34.50 3.49 16.63
N GLN A 504 34.13 4.76 16.65
CA GLN A 504 33.56 5.44 17.82
C GLN A 504 32.05 5.65 17.63
N PRO A 505 31.21 5.25 18.60
CA PRO A 505 29.78 5.49 18.52
C PRO A 505 29.47 6.97 18.83
N ILE A 506 28.40 7.50 18.23
CA ILE A 506 27.86 8.82 18.57
C ILE A 506 26.60 8.60 19.40
N THR A 507 26.59 9.06 20.65
CA THR A 507 25.47 8.83 21.60
C THR A 507 25.06 10.09 22.35
N GLY A 508 23.92 10.02 23.04
CA GLY A 508 23.46 11.08 23.94
C GLY A 508 23.30 12.43 23.25
N LYS A 509 23.80 13.50 23.87
CA LYS A 509 23.65 14.88 23.35
C LYS A 509 24.45 15.16 22.08
N GLN A 510 25.41 14.30 21.74
CA GLN A 510 26.26 14.47 20.56
C GLN A 510 25.65 13.88 19.29
N ALA A 511 24.67 12.97 19.44
CA ALA A 511 23.98 12.29 18.35
C ALA A 511 22.94 13.19 17.68
N THR A 512 23.37 14.38 17.26
CA THR A 512 22.51 15.41 16.67
C THR A 512 22.47 15.28 15.15
N LYS A 513 21.46 15.90 14.54
CA LYS A 513 21.35 15.95 13.08
C LYS A 513 22.56 16.64 12.46
N SER A 514 23.03 17.76 13.03
CA SER A 514 24.20 18.48 12.52
C SER A 514 25.50 17.67 12.61
N ALA A 515 25.60 16.75 13.58
CA ALA A 515 26.77 15.87 13.73
C ALA A 515 26.73 14.66 12.78
N ILE A 516 25.54 14.18 12.42
CA ILE A 516 25.32 12.94 11.67
C ILE A 516 25.19 13.20 10.17
N LEU A 517 24.44 14.22 9.77
CA LEU A 517 24.10 14.49 8.36
C LEU A 517 25.34 14.62 7.45
N PRO A 518 26.43 15.31 7.86
CA PRO A 518 27.64 15.40 7.03
C PRO A 518 28.40 14.07 6.88
N LYS A 519 28.16 13.09 7.77
CA LYS A 519 28.85 11.79 7.74
C LYS A 519 28.10 10.72 6.95
N LEU A 520 26.80 10.89 6.72
CA LEU A 520 25.96 9.89 6.05
C LEU A 520 26.42 9.57 4.62
N PRO A 521 26.72 10.55 3.74
CA PRO A 521 27.07 10.26 2.34
C PRO A 521 28.33 9.40 2.16
N ASP A 522 29.30 9.53 3.07
CA ASP A 522 30.60 8.87 2.99
C ASP A 522 30.71 7.63 3.89
N ALA A 523 29.66 7.26 4.62
CA ALA A 523 29.68 6.07 5.45
C ALA A 523 29.48 4.81 4.59
N ARG A 524 30.33 3.79 4.79
CA ARG A 524 30.15 2.46 4.17
C ARG A 524 29.05 1.66 4.88
N ILE A 525 29.03 1.71 6.21
CA ILE A 525 27.99 1.08 7.04
C ILE A 525 27.39 2.16 7.91
N ILE A 526 26.07 2.22 7.96
CA ILE A 526 25.31 3.12 8.83
C ILE A 526 24.47 2.26 9.77
N HIS A 527 24.68 2.40 11.07
CA HIS A 527 23.89 1.74 12.11
C HIS A 527 23.22 2.78 12.99
N LEU A 528 21.88 2.77 13.04
CA LEU A 528 21.08 3.73 13.78
C LEU A 528 20.21 3.00 14.80
N ALA A 529 20.67 2.99 16.07
CA ALA A 529 19.96 2.43 17.21
C ALA A 529 19.23 3.53 17.99
N THR A 530 17.99 3.84 17.60
CA THR A 530 17.18 4.94 18.15
C THR A 530 15.69 4.72 17.88
N HIS A 531 14.79 5.65 18.20
CA HIS A 531 13.39 5.54 17.80
C HIS A 531 13.20 5.82 16.30
N GLY A 532 12.47 4.94 15.65
CA GLY A 532 11.85 5.17 14.34
C GLY A 532 10.42 5.64 14.54
N LEU A 533 10.03 6.68 13.82
CA LEU A 533 8.68 7.23 13.85
C LEU A 533 8.00 6.94 12.51
N LEU A 534 6.74 6.53 12.54
CA LEU A 534 6.07 5.94 11.38
C LEU A 534 5.12 6.87 10.65
N ASP A 535 4.56 7.86 11.34
CA ASP A 535 3.52 8.71 10.78
C ASP A 535 4.14 9.90 10.05
N ASP A 536 3.35 10.56 9.21
CA ASP A 536 3.73 11.85 8.64
C ASP A 536 3.39 12.96 9.64
N PHE A 537 4.32 13.21 10.58
CA PHE A 537 4.13 14.22 11.63
C PHE A 537 4.25 15.66 11.12
N LYS A 538 4.70 15.86 9.87
CA LYS A 538 4.96 17.19 9.30
C LYS A 538 4.10 17.53 8.08
N GLY A 539 3.31 16.60 7.57
CA GLY A 539 2.52 16.76 6.34
C GLY A 539 3.40 16.91 5.09
N LEU A 540 4.61 16.34 5.12
CA LEU A 540 5.61 16.48 4.05
C LEU A 540 5.51 15.39 2.98
N GLY A 541 4.51 14.49 3.08
CA GLY A 541 4.11 13.58 2.01
C GLY A 541 4.74 12.19 2.07
N VAL A 542 5.95 12.03 2.65
CA VAL A 542 6.57 10.72 2.91
C VAL A 542 6.60 10.44 4.41
N PRO A 543 5.85 9.45 4.91
CA PRO A 543 5.81 9.12 6.33
C PRO A 543 7.13 8.49 6.77
N GLY A 544 7.60 8.83 7.97
CA GLY A 544 8.82 8.26 8.53
C GLY A 544 9.82 9.29 9.03
N ALA A 545 10.37 9.07 10.22
CA ALA A 545 11.51 9.84 10.72
C ALA A 545 12.37 9.03 11.70
N ILE A 546 13.62 9.42 11.85
CA ILE A 546 14.58 8.86 12.81
C ILE A 546 14.82 9.91 13.89
N ALA A 547 14.64 9.51 15.15
CA ALA A 547 14.85 10.40 16.30
C ALA A 547 16.35 10.58 16.58
N LEU A 548 16.77 11.83 16.71
CA LEU A 548 18.13 12.30 17.00
C LEU A 548 18.10 13.35 18.12
N ALA A 549 19.27 13.71 18.63
CA ALA A 549 19.39 14.73 19.67
C ALA A 549 19.07 16.13 19.09
N PRO A 550 18.23 16.94 19.76
CA PRO A 550 18.03 18.33 19.40
C PRO A 550 19.31 19.15 19.60
N ASP A 551 19.63 20.06 18.66
CA ASP A 551 20.85 20.86 18.69
C ASP A 551 20.67 22.38 18.47
N GLY A 552 19.45 22.92 18.52
CA GLY A 552 19.22 24.38 18.59
C GLY A 552 17.99 24.90 17.86
N THR A 553 17.82 26.23 17.84
CA THR A 553 16.56 26.92 17.49
C THR A 553 16.30 27.02 15.99
N GLY A 554 15.42 26.16 15.47
CA GLY A 554 14.86 26.27 14.12
C GLY A 554 14.02 25.04 13.75
N LYS A 555 13.07 25.18 12.81
CA LYS A 555 12.21 24.08 12.32
C LYS A 555 12.97 22.90 11.68
N LEU A 556 14.25 23.08 11.35
CA LEU A 556 15.13 22.10 10.69
C LEU A 556 15.93 21.22 11.67
N ASN A 557 16.05 21.65 12.93
CA ASN A 557 16.89 21.04 13.98
C ASN A 557 16.05 20.51 15.15
N ASP A 558 14.87 19.98 14.84
CA ASP A 558 13.88 19.49 15.79
C ASP A 558 14.19 18.09 16.35
N GLY A 559 15.41 17.59 16.13
CA GLY A 559 15.82 16.25 16.53
C GLY A 559 15.20 15.13 15.67
N LEU A 560 14.71 15.44 14.47
CA LEU A 560 14.19 14.43 13.54
C LEU A 560 14.94 14.46 12.21
N LEU A 561 15.39 13.29 11.74
CA LEU A 561 15.84 13.06 10.37
C LEU A 561 14.70 12.38 9.60
N THR A 562 14.01 13.11 8.74
CA THR A 562 12.79 12.63 8.07
C THR A 562 13.09 11.76 6.85
N ALA A 563 12.14 10.91 6.46
CA ALA A 563 12.23 10.10 5.24
C ALA A 563 12.42 10.96 3.98
N SER A 564 11.80 12.15 3.91
CA SER A 564 12.00 13.10 2.81
C SER A 564 13.42 13.67 2.78
N GLU A 565 14.01 13.97 3.93
CA GLU A 565 15.40 14.45 3.97
C GLU A 565 16.40 13.37 3.58
N ILE A 566 16.14 12.12 3.99
CA ILE A 566 16.97 10.97 3.57
C ILE A 566 16.87 10.76 2.07
N PHE A 567 15.68 10.91 1.48
CA PHE A 567 15.42 10.68 0.06
C PHE A 567 16.30 11.52 -0.87
N ASP A 568 16.66 12.73 -0.43
CA ASP A 568 17.47 13.67 -1.21
C ASP A 568 18.99 13.44 -1.05
N LEU A 569 19.41 12.52 -0.18
CA LEU A 569 20.82 12.19 0.02
C LEU A 569 21.37 11.31 -1.11
N ASP A 570 22.70 11.35 -1.25
CA ASP A 570 23.50 10.44 -2.08
C ASP A 570 24.39 9.59 -1.15
N LEU A 571 23.85 8.46 -0.72
CA LEU A 571 24.46 7.54 0.23
C LEU A 571 25.28 6.46 -0.49
N LYS A 572 26.55 6.35 -0.13
CA LYS A 572 27.46 5.31 -0.62
C LYS A 572 27.46 4.05 0.27
N ALA A 573 26.57 3.99 1.25
CA ALA A 573 26.53 2.90 2.21
C ALA A 573 26.12 1.59 1.54
N GLU A 574 26.84 0.51 1.83
CA GLU A 574 26.49 -0.85 1.38
C GLU A 574 25.44 -1.50 2.29
N LEU A 575 25.27 -0.98 3.49
CA LEU A 575 24.32 -1.45 4.48
C LEU A 575 23.88 -0.31 5.41
N VAL A 576 22.56 -0.13 5.53
CA VAL A 576 21.95 0.65 6.61
C VAL A 576 21.17 -0.29 7.53
N VAL A 577 21.48 -0.26 8.84
CA VAL A 577 20.72 -0.97 9.87
C VAL A 577 19.92 0.04 10.67
N LEU A 578 18.60 -0.05 10.58
CA LEU A 578 17.67 0.70 11.40
C LEU A 578 17.24 -0.16 12.59
N SER A 579 18.06 -0.18 13.63
CA SER A 579 17.78 -0.85 14.91
C SER A 579 16.84 -0.01 15.77
N ALA A 580 15.65 0.19 15.23
CA ALA A 580 14.69 1.19 15.65
C ALA A 580 13.29 0.62 15.52
N CYS A 581 12.35 1.08 16.35
CA CYS A 581 10.99 0.55 16.35
C CYS A 581 10.28 0.77 15.01
N ASP A 582 9.65 -0.31 14.51
CA ASP A 582 8.75 -0.32 13.36
C ASP A 582 9.35 0.24 12.04
N THR A 583 10.67 0.31 11.88
CA THR A 583 11.31 1.02 10.75
C THR A 583 11.08 0.41 9.36
N GLY A 584 10.66 -0.86 9.32
CA GLY A 584 10.24 -1.55 8.11
C GLY A 584 8.75 -1.36 7.79
N ARG A 585 7.98 -0.77 8.71
CA ARG A 585 6.58 -0.44 8.47
C ARG A 585 6.49 0.95 7.86
N GLY A 586 5.98 1.05 6.65
CA GLY A 586 5.61 2.31 5.99
C GLY A 586 4.10 2.42 5.81
N LYS A 587 3.62 3.42 5.07
CA LYS A 587 2.27 3.38 4.50
C LYS A 587 2.27 2.30 3.42
N ILE A 588 1.50 1.24 3.63
CA ILE A 588 1.31 0.20 2.61
C ILE A 588 0.35 0.78 1.58
N THR A 589 0.81 0.82 0.34
CA THR A 589 0.04 1.19 -0.84
C THR A 589 0.11 0.05 -1.84
N GLY A 590 -0.65 0.09 -2.93
CA GLY A 590 -0.47 -0.87 -4.00
C GLY A 590 0.95 -0.88 -4.59
N ASP A 591 1.68 0.24 -4.55
CA ASP A 591 3.09 0.34 -4.98
C ASP A 591 4.09 -0.26 -3.96
N GLY A 592 3.60 -0.85 -2.87
CA GLY A 592 4.40 -1.43 -1.79
C GLY A 592 4.51 -0.51 -0.57
N VAL A 593 5.61 -0.66 0.17
CA VAL A 593 5.84 0.05 1.44
C VAL A 593 6.45 1.43 1.18
N ILE A 594 5.70 2.50 1.49
CA ILE A 594 6.18 3.89 1.42
C ILE A 594 6.68 4.32 2.81
N GLY A 595 7.97 4.61 2.94
CA GLY A 595 8.56 5.13 4.18
C GLY A 595 10.09 5.12 4.17
N LEU A 596 10.71 4.98 5.35
CA LEU A 596 12.17 5.03 5.53
C LEU A 596 12.93 4.04 4.62
N SER A 597 12.39 2.83 4.42
CA SER A 597 13.00 1.81 3.55
C SER A 597 13.14 2.28 2.11
N ARG A 598 12.05 2.81 1.53
CA ARG A 598 12.03 3.38 0.17
C ARG A 598 13.00 4.56 0.06
N SER A 599 13.00 5.46 1.05
CA SER A 599 13.90 6.63 1.06
C SER A 599 15.37 6.23 1.08
N LEU A 600 15.76 5.28 1.94
CA LEU A 600 17.16 4.83 2.03
C LEU A 600 17.64 4.14 0.75
N ILE A 601 16.82 3.26 0.17
CA ILE A 601 17.19 2.58 -1.07
C ILE A 601 17.26 3.58 -2.24
N THR A 602 16.33 4.53 -2.30
CA THR A 602 16.37 5.63 -3.29
C THR A 602 17.62 6.49 -3.14
N ALA A 603 18.05 6.72 -1.91
CA ALA A 603 19.26 7.47 -1.60
C ALA A 603 20.55 6.71 -1.92
N GLY A 604 20.50 5.48 -2.48
CA GLY A 604 21.67 4.75 -2.97
C GLY A 604 22.02 3.48 -2.20
N VAL A 605 21.28 3.14 -1.14
CA VAL A 605 21.62 2.02 -0.26
C VAL A 605 21.08 0.69 -0.83
N PRO A 606 21.94 -0.28 -1.18
CA PRO A 606 21.50 -1.52 -1.82
C PRO A 606 20.95 -2.56 -0.82
N SER A 607 21.26 -2.43 0.47
CA SER A 607 20.83 -3.34 1.53
C SER A 607 20.40 -2.57 2.77
N ILE A 608 19.20 -2.85 3.28
CA ILE A 608 18.73 -2.28 4.54
C ILE A 608 18.22 -3.37 5.47
N ILE A 609 18.52 -3.26 6.77
CA ILE A 609 17.90 -4.08 7.82
C ILE A 609 16.97 -3.19 8.61
N VAL A 610 15.70 -3.60 8.67
CA VAL A 610 14.62 -2.83 9.28
C VAL A 610 13.74 -3.73 10.14
N SER A 611 13.08 -3.17 11.15
CA SER A 611 12.18 -3.94 12.02
C SER A 611 10.72 -3.86 11.55
N LEU A 612 10.02 -4.99 11.56
CA LEU A 612 8.59 -5.07 11.23
C LEU A 612 7.70 -4.68 12.41
N TRP A 613 8.25 -4.44 13.61
CA TRP A 613 7.55 -3.97 14.80
C TRP A 613 8.48 -3.31 15.82
N SER A 614 7.91 -2.66 16.84
CA SER A 614 8.64 -2.21 18.01
C SER A 614 9.29 -3.37 18.76
N VAL A 615 10.62 -3.38 18.78
CA VAL A 615 11.43 -4.48 19.31
C VAL A 615 11.82 -4.24 20.77
N PRO A 616 11.94 -5.31 21.59
CA PRO A 616 12.45 -5.17 22.95
C PRO A 616 13.93 -4.74 22.98
N ASP A 617 14.24 -3.74 23.79
CA ASP A 617 15.55 -3.07 23.82
C ASP A 617 16.74 -4.02 24.09
N ALA A 618 16.65 -4.88 25.12
CA ALA A 618 17.75 -5.79 25.47
C ALA A 618 17.96 -6.97 24.50
N PRO A 619 16.92 -7.72 24.07
CA PRO A 619 17.07 -8.75 23.03
C PRO A 619 17.59 -8.19 21.71
N THR A 620 17.19 -6.97 21.34
CA THR A 620 17.65 -6.30 20.12
C THR A 620 19.14 -6.02 20.15
N ALA A 621 19.63 -5.47 21.27
CA ALA A 621 21.05 -5.20 21.45
C ALA A 621 21.91 -6.47 21.28
N ASN A 622 21.43 -7.61 21.82
CA ASN A 622 22.08 -8.90 21.64
C ASN A 622 22.04 -9.35 20.17
N LEU A 623 20.85 -9.34 19.55
CA LEU A 623 20.67 -9.77 18.17
C LEU A 623 21.56 -8.96 17.20
N MET A 624 21.59 -7.64 17.33
CA MET A 624 22.40 -6.79 16.45
C MET A 624 23.90 -6.94 16.69
N THR A 625 24.32 -7.17 17.93
CA THR A 625 25.71 -7.49 18.22
C THR A 625 26.12 -8.82 17.59
N GLU A 626 25.27 -9.86 17.69
CA GLU A 626 25.50 -11.15 17.03
C GLU A 626 25.47 -11.02 15.51
N PHE A 627 24.60 -10.17 14.94
CA PHE A 627 24.55 -9.91 13.51
C PHE A 627 25.91 -9.43 12.99
N TYR A 628 26.51 -8.41 13.60
CA TYR A 628 27.82 -7.91 13.16
C TYR A 628 28.95 -8.91 13.38
N ARG A 629 28.90 -9.69 14.47
CA ARG A 629 29.88 -10.76 14.70
C ARG A 629 29.81 -11.84 13.62
N ASN A 630 28.59 -12.25 13.24
CA ASN A 630 28.39 -13.24 12.18
C ASN A 630 28.67 -12.64 10.79
N LEU A 631 28.47 -11.33 10.58
CA LEU A 631 28.76 -10.66 9.31
C LEU A 631 30.26 -10.69 8.98
N GLU A 632 31.12 -10.47 9.97
CA GLU A 632 32.59 -10.58 9.80
C GLU A 632 33.02 -11.99 9.39
N GLN A 633 32.30 -13.02 9.85
CA GLN A 633 32.63 -14.43 9.58
C GLN A 633 32.06 -14.93 8.24
N THR A 634 30.82 -14.58 7.93
CA THR A 634 30.09 -15.10 6.76
C THR A 634 30.31 -14.27 5.51
N GLY A 635 30.57 -12.97 5.66
CA GLY A 635 30.55 -12.02 4.54
C GLY A 635 29.18 -11.91 3.85
N ASN A 636 28.10 -12.40 4.49
CA ASN A 636 26.76 -12.44 3.92
C ASN A 636 25.74 -11.93 4.94
N LYS A 637 25.11 -10.80 4.61
CA LYS A 637 24.17 -10.08 5.49
C LYS A 637 22.97 -10.95 5.86
N ALA A 638 22.46 -11.76 4.94
CA ALA A 638 21.30 -12.60 5.20
C ALA A 638 21.63 -13.77 6.12
N GLN A 639 22.74 -14.47 5.88
CA GLN A 639 23.20 -15.56 6.73
C GLN A 639 23.59 -15.06 8.13
N ALA A 640 24.25 -13.90 8.20
CA ALA A 640 24.58 -13.25 9.45
C ALA A 640 23.33 -12.90 10.27
N LEU A 641 22.28 -12.38 9.61
CA LEU A 641 21.01 -12.06 10.28
C LEU A 641 20.29 -13.33 10.74
N ARG A 642 20.24 -14.38 9.90
CA ARG A 642 19.69 -15.68 10.30
C ARG A 642 20.39 -16.23 11.53
N GLN A 643 21.72 -16.25 11.54
CA GLN A 643 22.48 -16.80 12.66
C GLN A 643 22.26 -15.99 13.94
N ALA A 644 22.17 -14.66 13.83
CA ALA A 644 21.80 -13.81 14.95
C ALA A 644 20.39 -14.12 15.50
N MET A 645 19.41 -14.35 14.62
CA MET A 645 18.05 -14.75 15.02
C MET A 645 18.05 -16.09 15.76
N LEU A 646 18.77 -17.09 15.25
CA LEU A 646 18.86 -18.41 15.88
C LEU A 646 19.54 -18.35 17.25
N THR A 647 20.62 -17.58 17.38
CA THR A 647 21.31 -17.36 18.66
C THR A 647 20.40 -16.65 19.68
N THR A 648 19.67 -15.62 19.25
CA THR A 648 18.70 -14.93 20.12
C THR A 648 17.54 -15.84 20.50
N MET A 649 17.00 -16.62 19.56
CA MET A 649 15.92 -17.59 19.80
C MET A 649 16.27 -18.61 20.89
N ALA A 650 17.54 -19.06 20.96
CA ALA A 650 18.00 -20.00 21.98
C ALA A 650 17.94 -19.42 23.41
N THR A 651 18.01 -18.09 23.57
CA THR A 651 17.94 -17.41 24.88
C THR A 651 16.59 -16.73 25.13
N HIS A 652 15.86 -16.40 24.06
CA HIS A 652 14.57 -15.71 24.07
C HIS A 652 13.61 -16.45 23.11
N PRO A 653 12.86 -17.46 23.58
CA PRO A 653 12.09 -18.33 22.70
C PRO A 653 10.90 -17.65 22.01
N ASN A 654 10.46 -16.48 22.47
CA ASN A 654 9.33 -15.77 21.88
C ASN A 654 9.74 -15.07 20.57
N PRO A 655 9.05 -15.33 19.43
CA PRO A 655 9.34 -14.68 18.15
C PRO A 655 9.39 -13.16 18.15
N LYS A 656 8.69 -12.48 19.06
CA LYS A 656 8.78 -11.01 19.17
C LYS A 656 10.20 -10.50 19.40
N ASP A 657 11.05 -11.33 20.01
CA ASP A 657 12.40 -10.98 20.45
C ASP A 657 13.44 -11.18 19.34
N TRP A 658 13.14 -11.98 18.30
CA TRP A 658 14.12 -12.34 17.26
C TRP A 658 13.62 -12.25 15.82
N ALA A 659 12.31 -12.38 15.56
CA ALA A 659 11.77 -12.44 14.20
C ALA A 659 11.45 -11.05 13.58
N ALA A 660 11.78 -9.98 14.29
CA ALA A 660 11.35 -8.62 13.93
C ALA A 660 12.09 -8.06 12.72
N PHE A 661 13.35 -8.40 12.55
CA PHE A 661 14.21 -7.78 11.55
C PHE A 661 14.10 -8.48 10.21
N THR A 662 14.01 -7.71 9.14
CA THR A 662 14.09 -8.21 7.78
C THR A 662 15.18 -7.47 7.03
N LEU A 663 15.95 -8.22 6.25
CA LEU A 663 16.86 -7.65 5.26
C LEU A 663 16.07 -7.40 3.97
N ILE A 664 16.13 -6.16 3.47
CA ILE A 664 15.54 -5.74 2.19
C ILE A 664 16.68 -5.39 1.23
N GLY A 665 16.63 -5.96 0.02
CA GLY A 665 17.63 -5.71 -1.03
C GLY A 665 18.73 -6.78 -1.08
N GLU A 666 19.97 -6.37 -1.33
CA GLU A 666 21.10 -7.28 -1.57
C GLU A 666 21.53 -8.04 -0.30
N ALA A 667 21.89 -9.32 -0.46
CA ALA A 667 22.37 -10.16 0.64
C ALA A 667 23.90 -10.13 0.84
N GLN A 668 24.64 -9.82 -0.21
CA GLN A 668 26.11 -9.86 -0.24
C GLN A 668 26.72 -8.49 0.04
#